data_AF-A0A2D0A5Z7-F1
#
_entry.id   AF-A0A2D0A5Z7-F1
#
_cell.length_a   1.000
_cell.length_b   1.000
_cell.length_c   1.000
_cell.angle_alpha   90.00
_cell.angle_beta   90.00
_cell.angle_gamma   90.00
#
_symmetry.space_group_name_H-M   'P 1'
#
loop_
_entity.id
_entity.type
_entity.pdbx_description
1 polymer ?
#
loop_
_entity_poly.entity_id
_entity_poly.type
_entity_poly.pdbx_seq_one_letter_code
_entity_poly.pdbx_strand_id
1 'polypeptide(L)'
;MYGIGYGMNKIPDAIYTDERLKTCEEQHRNISLENLFLNYQFTGVKGFTEDQNNDFIQEIYKIIDNFKSNSEVNEIYGILLARMDRRNLEGKITEETDNGFIIEFSPKQLSDELKLEIEESKKEYDEVFKYSPLHLWSDFISNERNPNKNNSYQKFDNDPLLALNETKQLVKDLKEGKNKLGIIGYSTPSFVCSKLLIEHVDCLDVDDKQFCKEVVDSTIFLLLSDEYEYQISDGVEACIRAIPALIFQYPEEKEFYISSLVKILLDKHSIGAYKRICDYVIESIHKSKLWEDDYEVAQAVLLGYINIQPIFKNLVNEKTKNRFYGERISKRLIFEELEKNYSDTNFLDLVYDANKLNLLDLHGLEIVYQLLPSETKYKTHLDIFSKTLPKVAPILLKDRRNYKKEFGEDSEIHFVRLQIFRKFASFILERENEEIQALIDPFINEISLTEETASFIEEIVGAQDRLNRYNNFWRIWRLLYSKIKELSSNSKNYFLQNIIINYFLAWRWWREGVEDWHSLRSESLQFFLNASNELGHIPSFLYSVSRVLNTIGSKFTIEGIDWIYAVVHQNKSLDLGDLEGNTLYYLENLLSKFIFLHRKEIKEEIKLKHKIIPILDFMVERGSIHAYLLRESVL
;
A
#
# COMPACT_ATOMS: atom_id res chain seq x y z
N MET A 1 13.10 -15.42 -7.42
CA MET A 1 13.53 -14.05 -7.04
C MET A 1 12.53 -12.97 -7.50
N TYR A 2 11.22 -13.28 -7.57
CA TYR A 2 10.17 -12.37 -8.10
C TYR A 2 9.29 -11.74 -6.99
N GLY A 3 9.75 -11.77 -5.74
CA GLY A 3 8.92 -11.45 -4.57
C GLY A 3 9.09 -10.04 -3.99
N ILE A 4 10.05 -9.25 -4.47
CA ILE A 4 10.17 -7.85 -4.04
C ILE A 4 9.19 -7.06 -4.90
N GLY A 5 7.91 -7.10 -4.54
CA GLY A 5 6.91 -6.17 -5.07
C GLY A 5 7.26 -4.72 -4.75
N TYR A 6 6.32 -3.80 -5.02
CA TYR A 6 6.34 -2.34 -4.80
C TYR A 6 6.69 -1.82 -3.39
N GLY A 7 7.33 -2.63 -2.55
CA GLY A 7 7.40 -2.39 -1.11
C GLY A 7 6.00 -2.38 -0.51
N MET A 8 5.94 -2.08 0.79
CA MET A 8 4.68 -2.02 1.53
C MET A 8 4.04 -0.63 1.49
N ASN A 9 4.68 0.32 0.80
CA ASN A 9 4.19 1.65 0.55
C ASN A 9 4.28 1.89 -0.97
N LYS A 10 3.18 1.65 -1.69
CA LYS A 10 3.10 1.85 -3.17
C LYS A 10 3.49 3.26 -3.61
N ILE A 11 3.53 4.21 -2.68
CA ILE A 11 3.50 5.64 -2.93
C ILE A 11 4.92 6.25 -3.09
N PRO A 12 5.94 5.92 -2.26
CA PRO A 12 7.31 6.40 -2.48
C PRO A 12 8.14 5.52 -3.43
N ASP A 13 7.89 4.20 -3.46
CA ASP A 13 8.77 3.23 -4.13
C ASP A 13 8.32 2.87 -5.55
N ALA A 14 7.19 3.40 -6.03
CA ALA A 14 6.66 3.08 -7.36
C ALA A 14 7.65 3.39 -8.48
N ILE A 15 8.27 4.58 -8.50
CA ILE A 15 9.20 4.97 -9.57
C ILE A 15 10.38 3.99 -9.65
N TYR A 16 11.02 3.69 -8.51
CA TYR A 16 12.18 2.80 -8.48
C TYR A 16 11.80 1.33 -8.70
N THR A 17 10.64 0.92 -8.21
CA THR A 17 10.14 -0.45 -8.45
C THR A 17 9.74 -0.62 -9.91
N ASP A 18 9.02 0.33 -10.50
CA ASP A 18 8.65 0.32 -11.91
C ASP A 18 9.86 0.36 -12.81
N GLU A 19 10.87 1.18 -12.49
CA GLU A 19 12.16 1.16 -13.18
C GLU A 19 12.78 -0.24 -13.09
N ARG A 20 12.91 -0.82 -11.89
CA ARG A 20 13.48 -2.16 -11.70
C ARG A 20 12.70 -3.24 -12.45
N LEU A 21 11.37 -3.22 -12.39
CA LEU A 21 10.51 -4.17 -13.10
C LEU A 21 10.64 -3.99 -14.62
N LYS A 22 10.65 -2.76 -15.13
CA LYS A 22 10.90 -2.47 -16.56
C LYS A 22 12.29 -2.94 -16.99
N THR A 23 13.32 -2.79 -16.14
CA THR A 23 14.64 -3.33 -16.47
C THR A 23 14.64 -4.85 -16.59
N CYS A 24 13.78 -5.56 -15.84
CA CYS A 24 13.60 -7.01 -16.01
C CYS A 24 12.99 -7.38 -17.37
N GLU A 25 12.27 -6.47 -18.03
CA GLU A 25 11.72 -6.67 -19.37
C GLU A 25 12.74 -6.40 -20.49
N GLU A 26 13.92 -5.85 -20.16
CA GLU A 26 14.98 -5.62 -21.14
C GLU A 26 15.46 -6.95 -21.74
N GLN A 27 15.51 -7.01 -23.07
CA GLN A 27 15.78 -8.25 -23.81
C GLN A 27 17.07 -8.96 -23.36
N HIS A 28 18.11 -8.20 -23.01
CA HIS A 28 19.39 -8.79 -22.58
C HIS A 28 19.33 -9.48 -21.21
N ARG A 29 18.37 -9.11 -20.35
CA ARG A 29 18.18 -9.75 -19.03
C ARG A 29 17.48 -11.11 -19.12
N ASN A 30 16.86 -11.40 -20.26
CA ASN A 30 16.28 -12.70 -20.56
C ASN A 30 17.30 -13.68 -21.16
N ILE A 31 18.57 -13.29 -21.25
CA ILE A 31 19.65 -14.10 -21.83
C ILE A 31 20.68 -14.39 -20.74
N SER A 32 20.90 -15.67 -20.45
CA SER A 32 22.01 -16.11 -19.61
C SER A 32 23.32 -16.19 -20.41
N LEU A 33 24.46 -16.10 -19.73
CA LEU A 33 25.76 -16.30 -20.37
C LEU A 33 25.84 -17.68 -21.04
N GLU A 34 25.29 -18.71 -20.40
CA GLU A 34 25.17 -20.07 -20.94
C GLU A 34 24.42 -20.07 -22.29
N ASN A 35 23.22 -19.47 -22.32
CA ASN A 35 22.40 -19.39 -23.53
C ASN A 35 23.08 -18.57 -24.62
N LEU A 36 23.77 -17.49 -24.25
CA LEU A 36 24.51 -16.66 -25.19
C LEU A 36 25.66 -17.44 -25.84
N PHE A 37 26.44 -18.17 -25.03
CA PHE A 37 27.54 -19.02 -25.50
C PHE A 37 27.06 -20.11 -26.45
N LEU A 38 25.92 -20.73 -26.15
CA LEU A 38 25.30 -21.74 -26.99
C LEU A 38 24.74 -21.14 -28.30
N ASN A 39 24.02 -20.02 -28.22
CA ASN A 39 23.41 -19.37 -29.37
C ASN A 39 24.45 -18.95 -30.42
N TYR A 40 25.60 -18.44 -30.01
CA TYR A 40 26.67 -18.10 -30.95
C TYR A 40 27.19 -19.30 -31.75
N GLN A 41 27.12 -20.52 -31.22
CA GLN A 41 27.50 -21.73 -31.96
C GLN A 41 26.44 -22.14 -33.00
N PHE A 42 25.19 -21.67 -32.87
CA PHE A 42 24.12 -21.92 -33.83
C PHE A 42 24.01 -20.83 -34.89
N THR A 43 24.07 -19.56 -34.48
CA THR A 43 23.76 -18.42 -35.36
C THR A 43 24.97 -17.58 -35.75
N GLY A 44 26.13 -17.78 -35.10
CA GLY A 44 27.28 -16.89 -35.25
C GLY A 44 27.02 -15.48 -34.74
N VAL A 45 27.97 -14.58 -34.99
CA VAL A 45 27.87 -13.16 -34.69
C VAL A 45 27.27 -12.43 -35.89
N LYS A 46 26.22 -11.63 -35.63
CA LYS A 46 25.57 -10.83 -36.66
C LYS A 46 26.54 -9.79 -37.24
N GLY A 47 26.74 -9.81 -38.55
CA GLY A 47 27.63 -8.89 -39.27
C GLY A 47 29.02 -9.45 -39.59
N PHE A 48 29.35 -10.64 -39.09
CA PHE A 48 30.56 -11.37 -39.50
C PHE A 48 30.34 -12.08 -40.84
N THR A 49 31.42 -12.25 -41.61
CA THR A 49 31.43 -13.15 -42.78
C THR A 49 31.37 -14.61 -42.34
N GLU A 50 31.12 -15.54 -43.28
CA GLU A 50 31.07 -16.97 -42.98
C GLU A 50 32.41 -17.48 -42.40
N ASP A 51 33.54 -17.08 -42.99
CA ASP A 51 34.87 -17.43 -42.49
C ASP A 51 35.11 -16.87 -41.08
N GLN A 52 34.74 -15.61 -40.84
CA GLN A 52 34.85 -14.98 -39.51
C GLN A 52 34.01 -15.70 -38.45
N ASN A 53 32.79 -16.13 -38.82
CA ASN A 53 31.93 -16.90 -37.92
C ASN A 53 32.49 -18.30 -37.67
N ASN A 54 33.05 -18.95 -38.67
CA ASN A 54 33.71 -20.24 -38.51
C ASN A 54 34.89 -20.12 -37.54
N ASP A 55 35.77 -19.13 -37.72
CA ASP A 55 36.89 -18.87 -36.81
C ASP A 55 36.40 -18.59 -35.38
N PHE A 56 35.37 -17.75 -35.23
CA PHE A 56 34.79 -17.42 -33.94
C PHE A 56 34.21 -18.65 -33.22
N ILE A 57 33.47 -19.50 -33.92
CA ILE A 57 32.91 -20.74 -33.36
C ILE A 57 34.03 -21.71 -32.97
N GLN A 58 35.12 -21.78 -33.75
CA GLN A 58 36.30 -22.59 -33.37
C GLN A 58 36.95 -22.08 -32.09
N GLU A 59 37.04 -20.77 -31.88
CA GLU A 59 37.52 -20.21 -30.61
C GLU A 59 36.61 -20.57 -29.44
N ILE A 60 35.27 -20.52 -29.62
CA ILE A 60 34.31 -21.00 -28.61
C ILE A 60 34.59 -22.48 -28.26
N TYR A 61 34.78 -23.34 -29.26
CA TYR A 61 35.10 -24.75 -29.02
C TYR A 61 36.41 -24.93 -28.28
N LYS A 62 37.47 -24.18 -28.63
CA LYS A 62 38.75 -24.22 -27.91
C LYS A 62 38.58 -23.80 -26.45
N ILE A 63 37.78 -22.78 -26.17
CA ILE A 63 37.50 -22.33 -24.80
C ILE A 63 36.81 -23.44 -24.02
N ILE A 64 35.77 -24.06 -24.60
CA ILE A 64 35.05 -25.18 -23.96
C ILE A 64 35.99 -26.37 -23.71
N ASP A 65 36.80 -26.76 -24.71
CA ASP A 65 37.73 -27.88 -24.60
C ASP A 65 38.80 -27.63 -23.54
N ASN A 66 39.32 -26.40 -23.46
CA ASN A 66 40.27 -25.99 -22.42
C ASN A 66 39.64 -26.14 -21.01
N PHE A 67 38.42 -25.66 -20.81
CA PHE A 67 37.72 -25.81 -19.53
C PHE A 67 37.38 -27.26 -19.20
N LYS A 68 36.95 -28.08 -20.17
CA LYS A 68 36.70 -29.52 -19.98
C LYS A 68 37.98 -30.30 -19.65
N SER A 69 39.12 -29.86 -20.17
CA SER A 69 40.42 -30.51 -19.92
C SER A 69 40.97 -30.25 -18.51
N ASN A 70 40.49 -29.20 -17.83
CA ASN A 70 40.82 -28.93 -16.45
C ASN A 70 39.86 -29.70 -15.52
N SER A 71 40.38 -30.70 -14.81
CA SER A 71 39.58 -31.58 -13.94
C SER A 71 38.82 -30.84 -12.85
N GLU A 72 39.43 -29.84 -12.22
CA GLU A 72 38.82 -29.07 -11.13
C GLU A 72 37.67 -28.20 -11.63
N VAL A 73 37.84 -27.58 -12.81
CA VAL A 73 36.77 -26.82 -13.46
C VAL A 73 35.66 -27.74 -13.94
N ASN A 74 36.00 -28.89 -14.53
CA ASN A 74 35.02 -29.84 -15.06
C ASN A 74 34.22 -30.53 -13.95
N GLU A 75 34.79 -30.68 -12.76
CA GLU A 75 34.06 -31.13 -11.57
C GLU A 75 33.00 -30.10 -11.15
N ILE A 76 33.33 -28.80 -11.11
CA ILE A 76 32.41 -27.75 -10.64
C ILE A 76 31.39 -27.33 -11.71
N TYR A 77 31.83 -27.21 -12.97
CA TYR A 77 31.05 -26.63 -14.07
C TYR A 77 30.71 -27.65 -15.17
N GLY A 78 30.97 -28.95 -14.96
CA GLY A 78 30.84 -29.98 -15.99
C GLY A 78 29.46 -30.05 -16.63
N ILE A 79 28.39 -29.91 -15.83
CA ILE A 79 27.00 -29.89 -16.33
C ILE A 79 26.76 -28.67 -17.25
N LEU A 80 27.22 -27.49 -16.84
CA LEU A 80 27.10 -26.25 -17.63
C LEU A 80 27.93 -26.34 -18.92
N LEU A 81 29.17 -26.81 -18.84
CA LEU A 81 30.05 -27.01 -20.01
C LEU A 81 29.48 -28.03 -20.99
N ALA A 82 28.81 -29.09 -20.50
CA ALA A 82 28.14 -30.07 -21.34
C ALA A 82 26.91 -29.48 -22.06
N ARG A 83 26.16 -28.59 -21.39
CA ARG A 83 24.98 -27.90 -21.95
C ARG A 83 25.33 -26.77 -22.92
N MET A 84 26.49 -26.13 -22.75
CA MET A 84 26.95 -25.08 -23.66
C MET A 84 27.55 -25.62 -24.96
N ASP A 85 28.01 -26.87 -25.01
CA ASP A 85 28.72 -27.40 -26.18
C ASP A 85 27.76 -27.98 -27.23
N ARG A 86 27.55 -27.24 -28.33
CA ARG A 86 26.67 -27.67 -29.43
C ARG A 86 27.02 -29.05 -29.98
N ARG A 87 28.31 -29.43 -29.99
CA ARG A 87 28.78 -30.73 -30.49
C ARG A 87 28.25 -31.88 -29.63
N ASN A 88 27.97 -31.60 -28.36
CA ASN A 88 27.49 -32.56 -27.37
C ASN A 88 25.97 -32.57 -27.21
N LEU A 89 25.19 -31.78 -27.95
CA LEU A 89 23.74 -31.73 -27.77
C LEU A 89 22.99 -32.62 -28.76
N GLU A 90 21.93 -33.27 -28.29
CA GLU A 90 20.86 -33.84 -29.10
C GLU A 90 19.57 -33.02 -28.89
N GLY A 91 18.88 -32.72 -29.99
CA GLY A 91 17.65 -31.92 -29.98
C GLY A 91 16.43 -32.81 -30.20
N LYS A 92 15.40 -32.61 -29.40
CA LYS A 92 14.08 -33.23 -29.55
C LYS A 92 13.03 -32.14 -29.72
N ILE A 93 12.17 -32.28 -30.73
CA ILE A 93 11.02 -31.39 -30.91
C ILE A 93 10.00 -31.73 -29.81
N THR A 94 9.67 -30.76 -28.97
CA THR A 94 8.72 -30.92 -27.86
C THR A 94 7.34 -30.40 -28.19
N GLU A 95 7.25 -29.29 -28.94
CA GLU A 95 5.99 -28.69 -29.37
C GLU A 95 6.09 -28.07 -30.78
N GLU A 96 5.01 -28.18 -31.55
CA GLU A 96 4.77 -27.43 -32.78
C GLU A 96 3.89 -26.22 -32.46
N THR A 97 4.35 -25.03 -32.83
CA THR A 97 3.62 -23.77 -32.67
C THR A 97 3.37 -23.13 -34.04
N ASP A 98 2.39 -22.23 -34.12
CA ASP A 98 2.06 -21.51 -35.36
C ASP A 98 3.26 -20.73 -35.96
N ASN A 99 4.29 -20.45 -35.14
CA ASN A 99 5.50 -19.72 -35.50
C ASN A 99 6.77 -20.58 -35.59
N GLY A 100 6.68 -21.92 -35.48
CA GLY A 100 7.81 -22.84 -35.61
C GLY A 100 7.84 -23.97 -34.58
N PHE A 101 9.01 -24.58 -34.39
CA PHE A 101 9.22 -25.73 -33.50
C PHE A 101 9.93 -25.30 -32.21
N ILE A 102 9.48 -25.81 -31.05
CA ILE A 102 10.25 -25.77 -29.82
C ILE A 102 11.14 -27.02 -29.77
N ILE A 103 12.45 -26.80 -29.66
CA ILE A 103 13.47 -27.86 -29.59
C ILE A 103 14.09 -27.86 -28.20
N GLU A 104 13.95 -28.97 -27.48
CA GLU A 104 14.63 -29.21 -26.22
C GLU A 104 15.98 -29.89 -26.49
N PHE A 105 17.06 -29.34 -25.91
CA PHE A 105 18.40 -29.90 -26.04
C PHE A 105 18.82 -30.66 -24.79
N SER A 106 19.40 -31.85 -24.97
CA SER A 106 20.00 -32.65 -23.91
C SER A 106 21.45 -33.02 -24.25
N PRO A 107 22.38 -33.05 -23.27
CA PRO A 107 23.74 -33.53 -23.52
C PRO A 107 23.79 -35.03 -23.84
N LYS A 108 24.45 -35.40 -24.95
CA LYS A 108 24.70 -36.78 -25.40
C LYS A 108 25.69 -37.50 -24.48
N GLN A 109 26.73 -36.79 -24.05
CA GLN A 109 27.78 -37.32 -23.19
C GLN A 109 27.82 -36.52 -21.89
N LEU A 110 27.58 -37.21 -20.79
CA LEU A 110 27.76 -36.75 -19.42
C LEU A 110 28.39 -37.91 -18.64
N SER A 111 29.36 -37.62 -17.77
CA SER A 111 29.91 -38.66 -16.89
C SER A 111 28.84 -39.16 -15.93
N ASP A 112 28.96 -40.41 -15.48
CA ASP A 112 27.97 -41.01 -14.59
C ASP A 112 27.92 -40.29 -13.23
N GLU A 113 29.04 -39.73 -12.77
CA GLU A 113 29.14 -38.86 -11.59
C GLU A 113 28.25 -37.61 -11.73
N LEU A 114 28.33 -36.89 -12.85
CA LEU A 114 27.52 -35.70 -13.09
C LEU A 114 26.03 -36.03 -13.30
N LYS A 115 25.71 -37.23 -13.82
CA LYS A 115 24.30 -37.68 -13.91
C LYS A 115 23.72 -37.92 -12.53
N LEU A 116 24.47 -38.58 -11.66
CA LEU A 116 24.07 -38.81 -10.27
C LEU A 116 23.87 -37.47 -9.55
N GLU A 117 24.77 -36.51 -9.74
CA GLU A 117 24.65 -35.16 -9.16
C GLU A 117 23.37 -34.44 -9.62
N ILE A 118 23.01 -34.54 -10.90
CA ILE A 118 21.74 -33.98 -11.42
C ILE A 118 20.54 -34.65 -10.74
N GLU A 119 20.54 -35.97 -10.65
CA GLU A 119 19.43 -36.72 -10.04
C GLU A 119 19.28 -36.41 -8.54
N GLU A 120 20.39 -36.34 -7.80
CA GLU A 120 20.42 -35.98 -6.38
C GLU A 120 19.97 -34.54 -6.17
N SER A 121 20.51 -33.59 -6.95
CA SER A 121 20.11 -32.17 -6.89
C SER A 121 18.62 -31.99 -7.21
N LYS A 122 18.09 -32.74 -8.17
CA LYS A 122 16.66 -32.69 -8.52
C LYS A 122 15.81 -33.27 -7.40
N LYS A 123 16.19 -34.41 -6.82
CA LYS A 123 15.49 -34.99 -5.66
C LYS A 123 15.51 -34.02 -4.48
N GLU A 124 16.65 -33.42 -4.19
CA GLU A 124 16.77 -32.43 -3.12
C GLU A 124 15.89 -31.20 -3.39
N TYR A 125 15.90 -30.68 -4.62
CA TYR A 125 15.02 -29.58 -5.02
C TYR A 125 13.55 -29.94 -4.85
N ASP A 126 13.10 -31.08 -5.37
CA ASP A 126 11.71 -31.52 -5.29
C ASP A 126 11.29 -31.76 -3.82
N GLU A 127 12.19 -32.28 -2.98
CA GLU A 127 11.95 -32.44 -1.54
C GLU A 127 11.88 -31.12 -0.79
N VAL A 128 12.80 -30.19 -1.06
CA VAL A 128 12.82 -28.85 -0.46
C VAL A 128 11.56 -28.11 -0.85
N PHE A 129 11.21 -28.06 -2.13
CA PHE A 129 10.08 -27.24 -2.60
C PHE A 129 8.74 -27.96 -2.59
N LYS A 130 8.67 -29.20 -2.10
CA LYS A 130 7.47 -30.05 -2.06
C LYS A 130 6.18 -29.33 -1.65
N TYR A 131 6.24 -28.54 -0.57
CA TYR A 131 5.08 -27.84 0.01
C TYR A 131 4.96 -26.36 -0.42
N SER A 132 5.83 -25.87 -1.28
CA SER A 132 5.75 -24.48 -1.77
C SER A 132 4.42 -24.17 -2.47
N PRO A 133 3.86 -25.09 -3.28
CA PRO A 133 2.56 -24.84 -3.88
C PRO A 133 1.43 -24.65 -2.88
N LEU A 134 1.50 -25.37 -1.76
CA LEU A 134 0.52 -25.29 -0.69
C LEU A 134 0.58 -23.93 0.03
N HIS A 135 1.79 -23.43 0.33
CA HIS A 135 1.98 -22.09 0.89
C HIS A 135 1.47 -20.99 -0.04
N LEU A 136 1.86 -21.03 -1.32
CA LEU A 136 1.47 -20.02 -2.29
C LEU A 136 -0.03 -20.00 -2.58
N TRP A 137 -0.69 -21.17 -2.53
CA TRP A 137 -2.15 -21.27 -2.64
C TRP A 137 -2.86 -20.66 -1.42
N SER A 138 -2.33 -20.85 -0.22
CA SER A 138 -2.96 -20.42 1.03
C SER A 138 -2.65 -18.97 1.43
N ASP A 139 -1.61 -18.35 0.85
CA ASP A 139 -1.30 -16.95 1.06
C ASP A 139 -2.39 -16.03 0.49
N PHE A 140 -3.03 -15.27 1.39
CA PHE A 140 -4.06 -14.30 1.06
C PHE A 140 -3.53 -13.14 0.20
N ILE A 141 -2.26 -12.74 0.35
CA ILE A 141 -1.67 -11.59 -0.34
C ILE A 141 -1.38 -11.94 -1.81
N SER A 142 -0.82 -13.13 -2.04
CA SER A 142 -0.50 -13.61 -3.39
C SER A 142 -1.76 -13.75 -4.26
N ASN A 143 -2.87 -14.25 -3.67
CA ASN A 143 -4.15 -14.37 -4.37
C ASN A 143 -4.79 -13.01 -4.71
N GLU A 144 -4.65 -11.99 -3.85
CA GLU A 144 -5.18 -10.65 -4.11
C GLU A 144 -4.39 -9.89 -5.21
N ARG A 145 -3.10 -10.22 -5.44
CA ARG A 145 -2.20 -9.47 -6.35
C ARG A 145 -2.03 -10.09 -7.75
N ASN A 146 -2.15 -11.41 -7.90
CA ASN A 146 -1.98 -12.10 -9.17
C ASN A 146 -3.15 -13.07 -9.44
N PRO A 147 -4.28 -12.58 -10.00
CA PRO A 147 -5.42 -13.43 -10.33
C PRO A 147 -5.14 -14.40 -11.50
N ASN A 148 -4.06 -14.19 -12.26
CA ASN A 148 -3.62 -15.11 -13.32
C ASN A 148 -2.89 -16.30 -12.69
N LYS A 149 -3.69 -17.32 -12.32
CA LYS A 149 -3.27 -18.52 -11.62
C LYS A 149 -2.27 -19.34 -12.44
N ASN A 150 -1.12 -19.67 -11.85
CA ASN A 150 -0.24 -20.72 -12.36
C ASN A 150 -0.95 -22.09 -12.19
N ASN A 151 -0.81 -23.01 -13.15
CA ASN A 151 -1.53 -24.30 -13.14
C ASN A 151 -1.27 -25.16 -11.88
N SER A 152 -0.16 -24.95 -11.19
CA SER A 152 0.25 -25.73 -10.01
C SER A 152 -0.63 -25.56 -8.77
N TYR A 153 -1.38 -24.46 -8.62
CA TYR A 153 -2.25 -24.21 -7.46
C TYR A 153 -3.73 -24.55 -7.70
N GLN A 154 -4.17 -24.64 -8.97
CA GLN A 154 -5.57 -24.92 -9.32
C GLN A 154 -6.06 -26.27 -8.78
N LYS A 155 -5.14 -27.22 -8.57
CA LYS A 155 -5.47 -28.53 -7.97
C LYS A 155 -6.13 -28.39 -6.59
N PHE A 156 -5.74 -27.41 -5.79
CA PHE A 156 -6.28 -27.18 -4.45
C PHE A 156 -7.59 -26.39 -4.47
N ASP A 157 -7.80 -25.53 -5.47
CA ASP A 157 -9.10 -24.88 -5.67
C ASP A 157 -10.19 -25.90 -6.03
N ASN A 158 -9.82 -26.91 -6.84
CA ASN A 158 -10.74 -27.97 -7.26
C ASN A 158 -10.93 -29.05 -6.18
N ASP A 159 -9.91 -29.30 -5.35
CA ASP A 159 -9.94 -30.25 -4.24
C ASP A 159 -9.29 -29.66 -2.97
N PRO A 160 -10.06 -28.91 -2.15
CA PRO A 160 -9.56 -28.37 -0.89
C PRO A 160 -9.14 -29.44 0.13
N LEU A 161 -9.69 -30.65 0.05
CA LEU A 161 -9.32 -31.77 0.94
C LEU A 161 -7.91 -32.30 0.62
N LEU A 162 -7.47 -32.21 -0.64
CA LEU A 162 -6.09 -32.48 -0.99
C LEU A 162 -5.14 -31.53 -0.25
N ALA A 163 -5.46 -30.24 -0.18
CA ALA A 163 -4.66 -29.26 0.56
C ALA A 163 -4.57 -29.63 2.04
N LEU A 164 -5.69 -30.00 2.66
CA LEU A 164 -5.71 -30.45 4.05
C LEU A 164 -4.85 -31.70 4.28
N ASN A 165 -4.95 -32.69 3.40
CA ASN A 165 -4.16 -33.92 3.50
C ASN A 165 -2.66 -33.66 3.39
N GLU A 166 -2.25 -32.80 2.43
CA GLU A 166 -0.86 -32.36 2.31
C GLU A 166 -0.40 -31.59 3.57
N THR A 167 -1.25 -30.74 4.16
CA THR A 167 -0.97 -30.05 5.43
C THR A 167 -0.80 -31.02 6.59
N LYS A 168 -1.68 -32.01 6.74
CA LYS A 168 -1.54 -33.04 7.79
C LYS A 168 -0.24 -33.82 7.65
N GLN A 169 0.18 -34.10 6.41
CA GLN A 169 1.47 -34.73 6.15
C GLN A 169 2.64 -33.80 6.51
N LEU A 170 2.58 -32.52 6.12
CA LEU A 170 3.57 -31.53 6.51
C LEU A 170 3.71 -31.43 8.03
N VAL A 171 2.61 -31.37 8.79
CA VAL A 171 2.66 -31.32 10.26
C VAL A 171 3.35 -32.56 10.85
N LYS A 172 3.15 -33.76 10.26
CA LYS A 172 3.89 -34.97 10.66
C LYS A 172 5.38 -34.84 10.35
N ASP A 173 5.73 -34.41 9.15
CA ASP A 173 7.12 -34.22 8.72
C ASP A 173 7.84 -33.22 9.64
N LEU A 174 7.19 -32.12 10.02
CA LEU A 174 7.73 -31.13 10.96
C LEU A 174 7.99 -31.72 12.35
N LYS A 175 7.07 -32.54 12.88
CA LYS A 175 7.24 -33.24 14.17
C LYS A 175 8.40 -34.23 14.16
N GLU A 176 8.73 -34.79 13.00
CA GLU A 176 9.89 -35.65 12.79
C GLU A 176 11.19 -34.87 12.55
N GLY A 177 11.16 -33.53 12.62
CA GLY A 177 12.31 -32.65 12.37
C GLY A 177 12.65 -32.47 10.88
N LYS A 178 11.78 -32.89 9.97
CA LYS A 178 11.96 -32.78 8.52
C LYS A 178 11.46 -31.44 8.01
N ASN A 179 12.12 -30.35 8.40
CA ASN A 179 11.83 -29.03 7.85
C ASN A 179 12.95 -28.51 6.94
N LYS A 180 12.82 -28.78 5.63
CA LYS A 180 13.75 -28.26 4.61
C LYS A 180 13.37 -26.87 4.09
N LEU A 181 12.14 -26.39 4.36
CA LEU A 181 11.62 -25.09 3.90
C LEU A 181 11.86 -23.94 4.89
N GLY A 182 12.41 -24.24 6.07
CA GLY A 182 12.57 -23.27 7.15
C GLY A 182 11.24 -22.68 7.59
N ILE A 183 11.16 -21.36 7.75
CA ILE A 183 9.97 -20.68 8.28
C ILE A 183 8.71 -20.93 7.44
N ILE A 184 8.84 -21.01 6.12
CA ILE A 184 7.70 -21.29 5.22
C ILE A 184 7.08 -22.65 5.57
N GLY A 185 7.91 -23.65 5.89
CA GLY A 185 7.42 -24.95 6.34
C GLY A 185 6.58 -24.85 7.62
N TYR A 186 7.03 -24.06 8.60
CA TYR A 186 6.33 -23.89 9.88
C TYR A 186 5.04 -23.06 9.78
N SER A 187 4.99 -22.05 8.91
CA SER A 187 3.81 -21.17 8.80
C SER A 187 2.74 -21.69 7.84
N THR A 188 3.10 -22.55 6.88
CA THR A 188 2.15 -23.11 5.89
C THR A 188 0.91 -23.75 6.52
N PRO A 189 0.99 -24.56 7.60
CA PRO A 189 -0.21 -25.08 8.25
C PRO A 189 -1.19 -24.00 8.71
N SER A 190 -0.68 -22.89 9.29
CA SER A 190 -1.49 -21.76 9.75
C SER A 190 -2.22 -21.08 8.60
N PHE A 191 -1.55 -20.83 7.48
CA PHE A 191 -2.18 -20.27 6.28
C PHE A 191 -3.25 -21.19 5.70
N VAL A 192 -2.94 -22.47 5.51
CA VAL A 192 -3.87 -23.43 4.90
C VAL A 192 -5.10 -23.62 5.77
N CYS A 193 -4.93 -23.90 7.07
CA CYS A 193 -6.05 -24.12 7.98
C CYS A 193 -6.95 -22.88 8.08
N SER A 194 -6.36 -21.68 8.12
CA SER A 194 -7.11 -20.43 8.10
C SER A 194 -7.91 -20.26 6.82
N LYS A 195 -7.31 -20.51 5.64
CA LYS A 195 -8.01 -20.41 4.37
C LYS A 195 -9.15 -21.42 4.27
N LEU A 196 -8.93 -22.66 4.70
CA LEU A 196 -9.96 -23.70 4.72
C LEU A 196 -11.14 -23.30 5.62
N LEU A 197 -10.88 -22.75 6.81
CA LEU A 197 -11.93 -22.28 7.73
C LEU A 197 -12.72 -21.07 7.18
N ILE A 198 -12.09 -20.20 6.41
CA ILE A 198 -12.73 -18.99 5.87
C ILE A 198 -13.50 -19.28 4.57
N GLU A 199 -12.90 -20.03 3.65
CA GLU A 199 -13.37 -20.15 2.26
C GLU A 199 -13.96 -21.53 1.92
N HIS A 200 -13.62 -22.57 2.68
CA HIS A 200 -13.95 -23.97 2.35
C HIS A 200 -14.48 -24.78 3.53
N VAL A 201 -15.07 -24.12 4.52
CA VAL A 201 -15.51 -24.77 5.77
C VAL A 201 -16.58 -25.85 5.55
N ASP A 202 -17.38 -25.70 4.50
CA ASP A 202 -18.44 -26.64 4.14
C ASP A 202 -17.90 -27.97 3.60
N CYS A 203 -16.65 -28.00 3.14
CA CYS A 203 -15.99 -29.22 2.66
C CYS A 203 -15.35 -30.05 3.79
N LEU A 204 -15.25 -29.50 5.00
CA LEU A 204 -14.57 -30.13 6.13
C LEU A 204 -15.54 -30.94 6.99
N ASP A 205 -15.15 -32.15 7.38
CA ASP A 205 -15.85 -32.90 8.42
C ASP A 205 -15.51 -32.37 9.83
N VAL A 206 -16.09 -32.99 10.86
CA VAL A 206 -15.91 -32.54 12.26
C VAL A 206 -14.46 -32.65 12.72
N ASP A 207 -13.76 -33.73 12.34
CA ASP A 207 -12.37 -33.96 12.76
C ASP A 207 -11.41 -33.03 12.00
N ASP A 208 -11.73 -32.75 10.73
CA ASP A 208 -11.00 -31.80 9.88
C ASP A 208 -11.15 -30.36 10.37
N LYS A 209 -12.37 -29.94 10.73
CA LYS A 209 -12.61 -28.63 11.35
C LYS A 209 -11.84 -28.50 12.67
N GLN A 210 -11.89 -29.54 13.50
CA GLN A 210 -11.17 -29.57 14.77
C GLN A 210 -9.65 -29.47 14.58
N PHE A 211 -9.09 -30.20 13.61
CA PHE A 211 -7.67 -30.09 13.27
C PHE A 211 -7.30 -28.66 12.85
N CYS A 212 -8.09 -28.03 11.97
CA CYS A 212 -7.81 -26.65 11.54
C CYS A 212 -7.94 -25.66 12.71
N LYS A 213 -8.94 -25.82 13.57
CA LYS A 213 -9.12 -25.03 14.80
C LYS A 213 -7.89 -25.13 15.71
N GLU A 214 -7.39 -26.33 15.98
CA GLU A 214 -6.23 -26.54 16.85
C GLU A 214 -4.96 -25.84 16.33
N VAL A 215 -4.75 -25.81 15.01
CA VAL A 215 -3.63 -25.08 14.40
C VAL A 215 -3.78 -23.57 14.63
N VAL A 216 -4.98 -23.03 14.41
CA VAL A 216 -5.27 -21.60 14.62
C VAL A 216 -5.11 -21.24 16.09
N ASP A 217 -5.76 -21.96 17.00
CA ASP A 217 -5.71 -21.73 18.44
C ASP A 217 -4.26 -21.80 18.96
N SER A 218 -3.48 -22.81 18.54
CA SER A 218 -2.07 -22.94 18.91
C SER A 218 -1.25 -21.70 18.50
N THR A 219 -1.51 -21.15 17.32
CA THR A 219 -0.84 -19.92 16.84
C THR A 219 -1.23 -18.71 17.69
N ILE A 220 -2.51 -18.57 18.05
CA ILE A 220 -3.00 -17.48 18.89
C ILE A 220 -2.44 -17.59 20.32
N PHE A 221 -2.37 -18.80 20.89
CA PHE A 221 -1.74 -19.03 22.18
C PHE A 221 -0.25 -18.70 22.17
N LEU A 222 0.47 -19.10 21.12
CA LEU A 222 1.89 -18.75 20.95
C LEU A 222 2.05 -17.23 20.93
N LEU A 223 1.28 -16.51 20.11
CA LEU A 223 1.31 -15.05 20.01
C LEU A 223 1.15 -14.35 21.37
N LEU A 224 0.33 -14.88 22.27
CA LEU A 224 0.08 -14.30 23.59
C LEU A 224 1.10 -14.73 24.67
N SER A 225 2.03 -15.63 24.31
CA SER A 225 3.08 -16.13 25.20
C SER A 225 4.34 -15.25 25.19
N ASP A 226 5.26 -15.54 26.11
CA ASP A 226 6.58 -14.89 26.16
C ASP A 226 7.58 -15.44 25.12
N GLU A 227 7.27 -16.59 24.53
CA GLU A 227 8.13 -17.30 23.58
C GLU A 227 7.95 -16.81 22.14
N TYR A 228 6.95 -15.95 21.90
CA TYR A 228 6.70 -15.44 20.57
C TYR A 228 7.74 -14.42 20.15
N GLU A 229 8.47 -14.76 19.09
CA GLU A 229 9.33 -13.83 18.37
C GLU A 229 8.75 -13.61 16.98
N TYR A 230 8.36 -12.37 16.73
CA TYR A 230 7.67 -11.98 15.50
C TYR A 230 8.53 -12.26 14.27
N GLN A 231 7.92 -12.87 13.24
CA GLN A 231 8.51 -12.97 11.92
C GLN A 231 7.47 -12.72 10.81
N ILE A 232 7.87 -12.02 9.74
CA ILE A 232 7.01 -11.79 8.57
C ILE A 232 6.59 -13.14 7.98
N SER A 233 5.28 -13.32 7.80
CA SER A 233 4.67 -14.54 7.25
C SER A 233 4.86 -15.77 8.15
N ASP A 234 4.85 -15.59 9.47
CA ASP A 234 4.83 -16.68 10.44
C ASP A 234 3.44 -17.35 10.60
N GLY A 235 2.40 -16.76 10.01
CA GLY A 235 1.04 -17.29 9.99
C GLY A 235 0.09 -16.63 11.00
N VAL A 236 0.57 -15.72 11.83
CA VAL A 236 -0.28 -14.98 12.79
C VAL A 236 -1.37 -14.18 12.07
N GLU A 237 -1.04 -13.54 10.94
CA GLU A 237 -2.00 -12.77 10.15
C GLU A 237 -3.14 -13.63 9.61
N ALA A 238 -2.84 -14.87 9.20
CA ALA A 238 -3.82 -15.81 8.68
C ALA A 238 -4.73 -16.31 9.81
N CYS A 239 -4.13 -16.71 10.93
CA CYS A 239 -4.86 -17.21 12.09
C CYS A 239 -5.81 -16.16 12.68
N ILE A 240 -5.37 -14.90 12.81
CA ILE A 240 -6.25 -13.80 13.27
C ILE A 240 -7.40 -13.55 12.28
N ARG A 241 -7.15 -13.68 10.98
CA ARG A 241 -8.19 -13.56 9.94
C ARG A 241 -9.23 -14.68 10.02
N ALA A 242 -8.87 -15.86 10.55
CA ALA A 242 -9.79 -17.00 10.71
C ALA A 242 -10.67 -16.92 11.96
N ILE A 243 -10.34 -16.08 12.95
CA ILE A 243 -11.10 -15.96 14.21
C ILE A 243 -12.60 -15.69 13.97
N PRO A 244 -13.02 -14.74 13.10
CA PRO A 244 -14.44 -14.54 12.81
C PRO A 244 -15.14 -15.82 12.32
N ALA A 245 -14.49 -16.62 11.46
CA ALA A 245 -15.06 -17.89 11.02
C ALA A 245 -15.21 -18.89 12.18
N LEU A 246 -14.24 -18.93 13.10
CA LEU A 246 -14.31 -19.77 14.30
C LEU A 246 -15.43 -19.34 15.26
N ILE A 247 -15.66 -18.03 15.42
CA ILE A 247 -16.79 -17.48 16.21
C ILE A 247 -18.14 -17.99 15.68
N PHE A 248 -18.29 -18.09 14.35
CA PHE A 248 -19.51 -18.61 13.73
C PHE A 248 -19.63 -20.14 13.85
N GLN A 249 -18.53 -20.87 13.71
CA GLN A 249 -18.53 -22.34 13.77
C GLN A 249 -18.62 -22.90 15.19
N TYR A 250 -18.11 -22.17 16.18
CA TYR A 250 -18.06 -22.57 17.60
C TYR A 250 -18.70 -21.49 18.50
N PRO A 251 -20.04 -21.31 18.46
CA PRO A 251 -20.73 -20.25 19.21
C PRO A 251 -20.54 -20.33 20.73
N GLU A 252 -20.29 -21.51 21.27
CA GLU A 252 -20.00 -21.75 22.69
C GLU A 252 -18.64 -21.17 23.13
N GLU A 253 -17.73 -20.91 22.19
CA GLU A 253 -16.40 -20.36 22.44
C GLU A 253 -16.28 -18.86 22.06
N LYS A 254 -17.40 -18.20 21.71
CA LYS A 254 -17.39 -16.78 21.29
C LYS A 254 -16.62 -15.87 22.23
N GLU A 255 -16.84 -16.02 23.53
CA GLU A 255 -16.22 -15.18 24.55
C GLU A 255 -14.69 -15.33 24.59
N PHE A 256 -14.19 -16.56 24.38
CA PHE A 256 -12.76 -16.81 24.28
C PHE A 256 -12.14 -16.08 23.08
N TYR A 257 -12.80 -16.14 21.93
CA TYR A 257 -12.33 -15.47 20.73
C TYR A 257 -12.42 -13.94 20.82
N ILE A 258 -13.49 -13.39 21.40
CA ILE A 258 -13.60 -11.95 21.68
C ILE A 258 -12.47 -11.48 22.60
N SER A 259 -12.26 -12.19 23.72
CA SER A 259 -11.17 -11.93 24.65
C SER A 259 -9.80 -11.95 23.97
N SER A 260 -9.58 -12.93 23.08
CA SER A 260 -8.35 -13.06 22.30
C SER A 260 -8.15 -11.85 21.37
N LEU A 261 -9.17 -11.45 20.60
CA LEU A 261 -9.10 -10.26 19.74
C LEU A 261 -8.79 -8.99 20.54
N VAL A 262 -9.44 -8.81 21.70
CA VAL A 262 -9.18 -7.67 22.59
C VAL A 262 -7.74 -7.65 23.10
N LYS A 263 -7.19 -8.80 23.52
CA LYS A 263 -5.78 -8.89 23.94
C LYS A 263 -4.82 -8.58 22.80
N ILE A 264 -5.08 -9.07 21.60
CA ILE A 264 -4.24 -8.83 20.43
C ILE A 264 -4.29 -7.35 20.01
N LEU A 265 -5.42 -6.66 20.15
CA LEU A 265 -5.53 -5.22 19.90
C LEU A 265 -4.65 -4.36 20.82
N LEU A 266 -4.26 -4.87 21.99
CA LEU A 266 -3.34 -4.19 22.91
C LEU A 266 -1.89 -4.30 22.45
N ASP A 267 -1.59 -5.25 21.55
CA ASP A 267 -0.25 -5.47 21.02
C ASP A 267 0.05 -4.54 19.83
N LYS A 268 0.78 -3.47 20.13
CA LYS A 268 1.20 -2.45 19.15
C LYS A 268 2.59 -2.73 18.56
N HIS A 269 3.13 -3.94 18.71
CA HIS A 269 4.44 -4.27 18.18
C HIS A 269 4.49 -4.07 16.66
N SER A 270 5.51 -3.36 16.19
CA SER A 270 5.69 -3.01 14.78
C SER A 270 6.20 -4.21 13.98
N ILE A 271 5.52 -4.50 12.88
CA ILE A 271 5.80 -5.54 11.90
C ILE A 271 6.55 -4.87 10.72
N GLY A 272 7.70 -4.26 11.05
CA GLY A 272 8.39 -3.35 10.12
C GLY A 272 7.59 -2.10 9.81
N ALA A 273 7.86 -1.45 8.68
CA ALA A 273 7.23 -0.17 8.29
C ALA A 273 5.80 -0.29 7.74
N TYR A 274 5.16 -1.46 7.87
CA TYR A 274 3.89 -1.78 7.20
C TYR A 274 2.70 -1.84 8.14
N LYS A 275 2.81 -2.61 9.21
CA LYS A 275 1.70 -2.97 10.10
C LYS A 275 2.16 -3.10 11.54
N ARG A 276 1.20 -3.22 12.44
CA ARG A 276 1.33 -3.67 13.81
C ARG A 276 0.53 -4.97 13.99
N ILE A 277 0.81 -5.72 15.05
CA ILE A 277 0.04 -6.93 15.39
C ILE A 277 -1.46 -6.61 15.53
N CYS A 278 -1.81 -5.49 16.20
CA CYS A 278 -3.20 -5.05 16.34
C CYS A 278 -3.92 -4.75 15.00
N ASP A 279 -3.18 -4.41 13.94
CA ASP A 279 -3.77 -4.10 12.63
C ASP A 279 -4.38 -5.36 11.99
N TYR A 280 -3.89 -6.56 12.30
CA TYR A 280 -4.50 -7.80 11.82
C TYR A 280 -5.91 -8.02 12.36
N VAL A 281 -6.17 -7.62 13.62
CA VAL A 281 -7.53 -7.69 14.20
C VAL A 281 -8.46 -6.69 13.52
N ILE A 282 -8.00 -5.45 13.35
CA ILE A 282 -8.75 -4.40 12.66
C ILE A 282 -9.14 -4.87 11.25
N GLU A 283 -8.18 -5.39 10.49
CA GLU A 283 -8.44 -5.92 9.15
C GLU A 283 -9.36 -7.13 9.16
N SER A 284 -9.19 -8.05 10.12
CA SER A 284 -10.03 -9.25 10.25
C SER A 284 -11.49 -8.87 10.44
N ILE A 285 -11.80 -7.92 11.34
CA ILE A 285 -13.15 -7.42 11.60
C ILE A 285 -13.78 -6.82 10.33
N HIS A 286 -13.06 -5.96 9.61
CA HIS A 286 -13.59 -5.32 8.40
C HIS A 286 -13.69 -6.28 7.21
N LYS A 287 -12.69 -7.13 6.97
CA LYS A 287 -12.68 -8.06 5.82
C LYS A 287 -13.71 -9.19 5.99
N SER A 288 -13.98 -9.62 7.22
CA SER A 288 -15.02 -10.62 7.52
C SER A 288 -16.43 -10.04 7.56
N LYS A 289 -16.60 -8.72 7.44
CA LYS A 289 -17.90 -8.03 7.58
C LYS A 289 -18.58 -8.31 8.93
N LEU A 290 -17.78 -8.43 9.99
CA LEU A 290 -18.30 -8.79 11.31
C LEU A 290 -19.27 -7.75 11.86
N TRP A 291 -19.11 -6.47 11.49
CA TRP A 291 -20.06 -5.41 11.86
C TRP A 291 -21.45 -5.60 11.25
N GLU A 292 -21.55 -6.22 10.07
CA GLU A 292 -22.79 -6.55 9.40
C GLU A 292 -23.35 -7.91 9.85
N ASP A 293 -22.49 -8.92 9.95
CA ASP A 293 -22.89 -10.32 10.15
C ASP A 293 -23.10 -10.68 11.63
N ASP A 294 -22.36 -10.07 12.57
CA ASP A 294 -22.54 -10.23 14.02
C ASP A 294 -22.15 -8.95 14.78
N TYR A 295 -23.08 -7.97 14.76
CA TYR A 295 -22.91 -6.68 15.43
C TYR A 295 -22.55 -6.82 16.92
N GLU A 296 -23.14 -7.78 17.63
CA GLU A 296 -22.92 -7.97 19.06
C GLU A 296 -21.46 -8.34 19.36
N VAL A 297 -20.88 -9.25 18.57
CA VAL A 297 -19.47 -9.63 18.68
C VAL A 297 -18.54 -8.45 18.33
N ALA A 298 -18.78 -7.76 17.22
CA ALA A 298 -17.95 -6.61 16.83
C ALA A 298 -18.00 -5.48 17.88
N GLN A 299 -19.20 -5.22 18.41
CA GLN A 299 -19.42 -4.26 19.49
C GLN A 299 -18.74 -4.69 20.78
N ALA A 300 -18.77 -5.98 21.14
CA ALA A 300 -18.09 -6.52 22.31
C ALA A 300 -16.57 -6.36 22.21
N VAL A 301 -15.97 -6.58 21.04
CA VAL A 301 -14.53 -6.33 20.82
C VAL A 301 -14.19 -4.84 20.99
N LEU A 302 -14.99 -3.94 20.39
CA LEU A 302 -14.81 -2.49 20.54
C LEU A 302 -14.91 -2.04 22.00
N LEU A 303 -15.96 -2.45 22.71
CA LEU A 303 -16.18 -2.07 24.10
C LEU A 303 -15.17 -2.75 25.03
N GLY A 304 -14.76 -3.98 24.74
CA GLY A 304 -13.69 -4.68 25.46
C GLY A 304 -12.38 -3.93 25.37
N TYR A 305 -12.02 -3.43 24.19
CA TYR A 305 -10.82 -2.60 24.02
C TYR A 305 -10.90 -1.28 24.81
N ILE A 306 -12.02 -0.55 24.73
CA ILE A 306 -12.24 0.72 25.48
C ILE A 306 -12.19 0.47 27.00
N ASN A 307 -12.85 -0.60 27.43
CA ASN A 307 -12.65 -1.42 28.63
C ASN A 307 -11.23 -1.41 29.20
N ILE A 308 -10.39 -2.16 28.49
CA ILE A 308 -9.21 -2.80 29.04
C ILE A 308 -7.95 -1.98 28.75
N GLN A 309 -7.94 -1.20 27.68
CA GLN A 309 -6.74 -0.46 27.26
C GLN A 309 -6.16 0.45 28.36
N PRO A 310 -6.96 1.25 29.12
CA PRO A 310 -6.42 2.07 30.20
C PRO A 310 -5.79 1.23 31.32
N ILE A 311 -6.40 0.09 31.65
CA ILE A 311 -5.92 -0.84 32.68
C ILE A 311 -4.59 -1.46 32.25
N PHE A 312 -4.54 -1.97 31.01
CA PHE A 312 -3.33 -2.54 30.42
C PHE A 312 -2.18 -1.53 30.40
N LYS A 313 -2.45 -0.30 29.96
CA LYS A 313 -1.43 0.77 29.93
C LYS A 313 -0.89 1.07 31.33
N ASN A 314 -1.75 1.14 32.34
CA ASN A 314 -1.31 1.37 33.72
C ASN A 314 -0.45 0.21 34.24
N LEU A 315 -0.85 -1.04 34.00
CA LEU A 315 -0.07 -2.22 34.38
C LEU A 315 1.32 -2.21 33.72
N VAL A 316 1.40 -1.95 32.41
CA VAL A 316 2.68 -1.86 31.68
C VAL A 316 3.55 -0.73 32.25
N ASN A 317 2.97 0.43 32.54
CA ASN A 317 3.69 1.55 33.14
C ASN A 317 4.22 1.23 34.53
N GLU A 318 3.44 0.55 35.37
CA GLU A 318 3.88 0.13 36.71
C GLU A 318 5.03 -0.88 36.65
N LYS A 319 4.97 -1.83 35.72
CA LYS A 319 6.02 -2.85 35.56
C LYS A 319 7.29 -2.29 34.91
N THR A 320 7.20 -1.21 34.13
CA THR A 320 8.35 -0.56 33.48
C THR A 320 9.06 0.48 34.37
N LYS A 321 8.35 1.14 35.30
CA LYS A 321 8.84 2.29 36.10
C LYS A 321 10.20 2.10 36.80
N ASN A 322 10.56 0.88 37.20
CA ASN A 322 11.78 0.59 37.96
C ASN A 322 12.74 -0.38 37.24
N ARG A 323 12.56 -0.57 35.93
CA ARG A 323 13.36 -1.52 35.15
C ARG A 323 14.52 -0.87 34.40
N PHE A 324 15.57 -1.65 34.16
CA PHE A 324 16.69 -1.22 33.35
C PHE A 324 16.35 -1.27 31.86
N TYR A 325 17.03 -0.44 31.07
CA TYR A 325 16.89 -0.45 29.62
C TYR A 325 17.19 -1.85 29.04
N GLY A 326 16.23 -2.44 28.33
CA GLY A 326 16.35 -3.76 27.69
C GLY A 326 15.76 -4.94 28.48
N GLU A 327 15.24 -4.73 29.70
CA GLU A 327 14.62 -5.79 30.48
C GLU A 327 13.22 -6.15 29.93
N ARG A 328 13.09 -7.32 29.27
CA ARG A 328 11.81 -7.81 28.74
C ARG A 328 10.79 -8.01 29.86
N ILE A 329 9.60 -7.46 29.68
CA ILE A 329 8.45 -7.75 30.54
C ILE A 329 7.74 -8.97 29.97
N SER A 330 7.47 -9.95 30.82
CA SER A 330 6.65 -11.10 30.46
C SER A 330 5.26 -10.62 30.05
N LYS A 331 4.92 -10.83 28.78
CA LYS A 331 3.61 -10.61 28.18
C LYS A 331 2.57 -11.48 28.88
N ARG A 332 2.94 -12.73 29.17
CA ARG A 332 2.11 -13.68 29.91
C ARG A 332 1.72 -13.14 31.29
N LEU A 333 2.68 -12.66 32.08
CA LEU A 333 2.39 -12.10 33.41
C LEU A 333 1.50 -10.86 33.33
N ILE A 334 1.69 -9.99 32.32
CA ILE A 334 0.81 -8.83 32.12
C ILE A 334 -0.62 -9.30 31.84
N PHE A 335 -0.82 -10.26 30.94
CA PHE A 335 -2.16 -10.73 30.60
C PHE A 335 -2.82 -11.52 31.73
N GLU A 336 -2.09 -12.34 32.49
CA GLU A 336 -2.60 -13.02 33.68
C GLU A 336 -3.06 -12.01 34.75
N GLU A 337 -2.35 -10.90 34.93
CA GLU A 337 -2.74 -9.83 35.86
C GLU A 337 -3.89 -8.98 35.31
N LEU A 338 -3.91 -8.74 34.00
CA LEU A 338 -5.02 -8.09 33.32
C LEU A 338 -6.31 -8.91 33.50
N GLU A 339 -6.27 -10.23 33.26
CA GLU A 339 -7.40 -11.15 33.40
C GLU A 339 -8.04 -11.09 34.79
N LYS A 340 -7.25 -10.94 35.86
CA LYS A 340 -7.78 -10.77 37.22
C LYS A 340 -8.64 -9.51 37.38
N ASN A 341 -8.46 -8.49 36.55
CA ASN A 341 -9.25 -7.26 36.60
C ASN A 341 -10.62 -7.41 35.91
N TYR A 342 -10.81 -8.46 35.10
CA TYR A 342 -12.06 -8.67 34.35
C TYR A 342 -12.52 -10.14 34.34
N SER A 343 -12.06 -10.98 35.27
CA SER A 343 -12.34 -12.42 35.28
C SER A 343 -13.83 -12.76 35.38
N ASP A 344 -14.61 -11.88 36.01
CA ASP A 344 -16.07 -12.01 36.15
C ASP A 344 -16.84 -11.22 35.08
N THR A 345 -16.14 -10.62 34.12
CA THR A 345 -16.75 -9.81 33.05
C THR A 345 -16.87 -10.64 31.79
N ASN A 346 -18.09 -10.77 31.29
CA ASN A 346 -18.33 -11.25 29.94
C ASN A 346 -18.31 -10.05 28.98
N PHE A 347 -17.50 -10.10 27.91
CA PHE A 347 -17.39 -9.00 26.95
C PHE A 347 -18.71 -8.71 26.22
N LEU A 348 -19.55 -9.72 26.03
CA LEU A 348 -20.88 -9.57 25.42
C LEU A 348 -21.85 -8.76 26.29
N ASP A 349 -21.64 -8.73 27.61
CA ASP A 349 -22.48 -7.98 28.55
C ASP A 349 -22.04 -6.52 28.73
N LEU A 350 -20.97 -6.09 28.04
CA LEU A 350 -20.45 -4.73 28.15
C LEU A 350 -21.41 -3.71 27.56
N VAL A 351 -21.63 -2.63 28.32
CA VAL A 351 -22.45 -1.49 27.91
C VAL A 351 -21.55 -0.30 27.60
N TYR A 352 -21.90 0.45 26.56
CA TYR A 352 -21.19 1.66 26.18
C TYR A 352 -21.28 2.73 27.29
N ASP A 353 -20.11 3.16 27.79
CA ASP A 353 -19.96 4.28 28.71
C ASP A 353 -19.00 5.32 28.10
N ALA A 354 -19.55 6.46 27.72
CA ALA A 354 -18.79 7.55 27.13
C ALA A 354 -17.69 8.12 28.05
N ASN A 355 -17.80 7.95 29.38
CA ASN A 355 -16.77 8.43 30.30
C ASN A 355 -15.46 7.65 30.16
N LYS A 356 -15.54 6.39 29.72
CA LYS A 356 -14.36 5.54 29.49
C LYS A 356 -13.48 6.07 28.37
N LEU A 357 -14.06 6.77 27.38
CA LEU A 357 -13.30 7.39 26.29
C LEU A 357 -12.31 8.45 26.80
N ASN A 358 -12.59 9.09 27.94
CA ASN A 358 -11.71 10.10 28.54
C ASN A 358 -10.42 9.50 29.13
N LEU A 359 -10.40 8.17 29.34
CA LEU A 359 -9.26 7.44 29.88
C LEU A 359 -8.27 7.01 28.78
N LEU A 360 -8.70 7.05 27.52
CA LEU A 360 -7.88 6.69 26.37
C LEU A 360 -7.01 7.88 25.96
N ASP A 361 -5.75 7.59 25.63
CA ASP A 361 -4.87 8.55 24.96
C ASP A 361 -5.09 8.55 23.46
N LEU A 362 -4.34 9.40 22.74
CA LEU A 362 -4.43 9.48 21.28
C LEU A 362 -4.17 8.13 20.59
N HIS A 363 -3.23 7.35 21.12
CA HIS A 363 -2.87 6.03 20.58
C HIS A 363 -3.95 4.98 20.82
N GLY A 364 -4.72 5.07 21.91
CA GLY A 364 -5.89 4.22 22.15
C GLY A 364 -7.07 4.64 21.29
N LEU A 365 -7.31 5.95 21.16
CA LEU A 365 -8.38 6.48 20.31
C LEU A 365 -8.14 6.19 18.82
N GLU A 366 -6.88 6.11 18.39
CA GLU A 366 -6.54 5.68 17.03
C GLU A 366 -7.09 4.29 16.72
N ILE A 367 -6.84 3.29 17.56
CA ILE A 367 -7.36 1.93 17.38
C ILE A 367 -8.89 1.92 17.44
N VAL A 368 -9.50 2.66 18.37
CA VAL A 368 -10.97 2.82 18.43
C VAL A 368 -11.52 3.33 17.11
N TYR A 369 -10.92 4.37 16.52
CA TYR A 369 -11.38 4.88 15.23
C TYR A 369 -11.17 3.87 14.11
N GLN A 370 -10.05 3.14 14.07
CA GLN A 370 -9.81 2.14 13.03
C GLN A 370 -10.81 0.98 13.09
N LEU A 371 -11.25 0.56 14.28
CA LEU A 371 -12.25 -0.50 14.45
C LEU A 371 -13.63 -0.13 13.88
N LEU A 372 -14.03 1.14 13.96
CA LEU A 372 -15.36 1.60 13.55
C LEU A 372 -15.51 1.61 12.02
N PRO A 373 -16.65 1.22 11.42
CA PRO A 373 -16.91 1.44 9.99
C PRO A 373 -17.05 2.93 9.66
N SER A 374 -16.61 3.37 8.49
CA SER A 374 -16.65 4.80 8.11
C SER A 374 -18.06 5.28 7.73
N GLU A 375 -18.89 4.37 7.24
CA GLU A 375 -20.29 4.49 6.83
C GLU A 375 -21.27 4.25 7.99
N THR A 376 -20.77 4.05 9.20
CA THR A 376 -21.59 3.64 10.34
C THR A 376 -22.73 4.62 10.64
N LYS A 377 -23.91 4.09 10.99
CA LYS A 377 -25.10 4.86 11.38
C LYS A 377 -25.49 4.63 12.85
N TYR A 378 -24.72 3.81 13.57
CA TYR A 378 -25.00 3.49 14.96
C TYR A 378 -24.73 4.71 15.85
N LYS A 379 -25.71 5.05 16.70
CA LYS A 379 -25.64 6.22 17.58
C LYS A 379 -24.43 6.17 18.53
N THR A 380 -24.06 4.99 19.01
CA THR A 380 -22.89 4.77 19.85
C THR A 380 -21.60 5.16 19.14
N HIS A 381 -21.44 4.77 17.87
CA HIS A 381 -20.26 5.09 17.08
C HIS A 381 -20.16 6.58 16.77
N LEU A 382 -21.30 7.19 16.39
CA LEU A 382 -21.41 8.63 16.18
C LEU A 382 -21.09 9.42 17.47
N ASP A 383 -21.58 8.94 18.62
CA ASP A 383 -21.31 9.55 19.93
C ASP A 383 -19.82 9.51 20.27
N ILE A 384 -19.12 8.39 19.98
CA ILE A 384 -17.66 8.28 20.12
C ILE A 384 -16.98 9.42 19.36
N PHE A 385 -17.18 9.53 18.05
CA PHE A 385 -16.56 10.60 17.25
C PHE A 385 -16.92 11.99 17.79
N SER A 386 -18.20 12.27 18.04
CA SER A 386 -18.64 13.58 18.49
C SER A 386 -17.98 14.02 19.81
N LYS A 387 -17.74 13.08 20.74
CA LYS A 387 -17.16 13.37 22.06
C LYS A 387 -15.64 13.45 22.05
N THR A 388 -14.98 12.69 21.19
CA THR A 388 -13.51 12.60 21.17
C THR A 388 -12.88 13.59 20.19
N LEU A 389 -13.53 13.93 19.06
CA LEU A 389 -12.99 14.85 18.06
C LEU A 389 -12.58 16.23 18.62
N PRO A 390 -13.37 16.91 19.48
CA PRO A 390 -12.97 18.19 20.09
C PRO A 390 -11.68 18.12 20.90
N LYS A 391 -11.35 16.96 21.47
CA LYS A 391 -10.12 16.74 22.25
C LYS A 391 -8.95 16.33 21.37
N VAL A 392 -9.23 15.59 20.30
CA VAL A 392 -8.23 14.99 19.42
C VAL A 392 -7.74 15.99 18.37
N ALA A 393 -8.62 16.80 17.78
CA ALA A 393 -8.24 17.74 16.71
C ALA A 393 -7.12 18.72 17.11
N PRO A 394 -7.14 19.37 18.31
CA PRO A 394 -6.06 20.25 18.75
C PRO A 394 -4.71 19.56 18.92
N ILE A 395 -4.70 18.25 19.18
CA ILE A 395 -3.47 17.45 19.32
C ILE A 395 -2.92 17.06 17.95
N LEU A 396 -3.82 16.65 17.03
CA LEU A 396 -3.48 16.22 15.69
C LEU A 396 -2.92 17.35 14.82
N LEU A 397 -3.51 18.54 14.88
CA LEU A 397 -3.11 19.69 14.05
C LEU A 397 -2.01 20.55 14.67
N LYS A 398 -1.56 20.23 15.89
CA LYS A 398 -0.46 20.92 16.58
C LYS A 398 0.85 20.75 15.84
N ASP A 399 1.57 21.85 15.62
CA ASP A 399 2.94 21.82 15.08
C ASP A 399 3.82 20.82 15.86
N ARG A 400 4.54 19.96 15.13
CA ARG A 400 5.43 18.93 15.71
C ARG A 400 6.37 19.43 16.81
N ARG A 401 6.88 20.66 16.73
CA ARG A 401 7.81 21.20 17.75
C ARG A 401 7.06 21.56 19.02
N ASN A 402 5.86 22.10 18.88
CA ASN A 402 4.97 22.39 20.01
C ASN A 402 4.43 21.10 20.64
N TYR A 403 4.06 20.10 19.83
CA TYR A 403 3.71 18.78 20.33
C TYR A 403 4.84 18.20 21.18
N LYS A 404 6.07 18.18 20.65
CA LYS A 404 7.25 17.67 21.37
C LYS A 404 7.50 18.38 22.71
N LYS A 405 7.25 19.70 22.77
CA LYS A 405 7.40 20.47 24.02
C LYS A 405 6.37 20.11 25.08
N GLU A 406 5.15 19.81 24.67
CA GLU A 406 4.01 19.58 25.57
C GLU A 406 3.87 18.12 25.99
N PHE A 407 4.07 17.19 25.06
CA PHE A 407 3.85 15.77 25.25
C PHE A 407 5.14 14.94 25.31
N GLY A 408 6.30 15.54 25.03
CA GLY A 408 7.59 14.85 25.00
C GLY A 408 7.88 14.19 23.65
N GLU A 409 8.87 13.29 23.63
CA GLU A 409 9.19 12.51 22.44
C GLU A 409 8.18 11.37 22.22
N ASP A 410 7.60 11.34 21.03
CA ASP A 410 6.70 10.30 20.55
C ASP A 410 7.11 9.98 19.11
N SER A 411 7.82 8.86 18.90
CA SER A 411 8.31 8.48 17.56
C SER A 411 7.17 8.12 16.61
N GLU A 412 6.04 7.69 17.15
CA GLU A 412 4.92 7.12 16.40
C GLU A 412 3.82 8.15 16.11
N ILE A 413 3.91 9.38 16.64
CA ILE A 413 2.89 10.42 16.47
C ILE A 413 2.58 10.71 15.00
N HIS A 414 3.58 10.67 14.12
CA HIS A 414 3.38 10.90 12.69
C HIS A 414 2.48 9.81 12.09
N PHE A 415 2.74 8.54 12.41
CA PHE A 415 1.94 7.42 11.96
C PHE A 415 0.51 7.48 12.51
N VAL A 416 0.36 7.74 13.81
CA VAL A 416 -0.95 7.88 14.47
C VAL A 416 -1.79 8.98 13.83
N ARG A 417 -1.19 10.15 13.57
CA ARG A 417 -1.88 11.26 12.89
C ARG A 417 -2.38 10.84 11.52
N LEU A 418 -1.53 10.20 10.74
CA LEU A 418 -1.87 9.76 9.40
C LEU A 418 -3.04 8.76 9.41
N GLN A 419 -3.03 7.79 10.32
CA GLN A 419 -4.11 6.81 10.46
C GLN A 419 -5.44 7.47 10.86
N ILE A 420 -5.41 8.40 11.82
CA ILE A 420 -6.62 9.12 12.23
C ILE A 420 -7.13 10.04 11.13
N PHE A 421 -6.26 10.78 10.43
CA PHE A 421 -6.67 11.62 9.29
C PHE A 421 -7.30 10.80 8.17
N ARG A 422 -6.69 9.66 7.79
CA ARG A 422 -7.27 8.72 6.80
C ARG A 422 -8.65 8.24 7.19
N LYS A 423 -8.79 7.84 8.46
CA LYS A 423 -10.05 7.30 8.96
C LYS A 423 -11.12 8.38 9.05
N PHE A 424 -10.77 9.55 9.59
CA PHE A 424 -11.67 10.68 9.68
C PHE A 424 -12.10 11.19 8.31
N ALA A 425 -11.17 11.31 7.34
CA ALA A 425 -11.47 11.70 5.97
C ALA A 425 -12.50 10.77 5.31
N SER A 426 -12.33 9.46 5.49
CA SER A 426 -13.29 8.47 4.99
C SER A 426 -14.63 8.57 5.72
N PHE A 427 -14.61 8.76 7.05
CA PHE A 427 -15.81 8.89 7.89
C PHE A 427 -16.63 10.14 7.55
N ILE A 428 -16.01 11.32 7.47
CA ILE A 428 -16.69 12.61 7.26
C ILE A 428 -17.35 12.68 5.88
N LEU A 429 -16.76 12.03 4.87
CA LEU A 429 -17.30 11.94 3.52
C LEU A 429 -18.53 11.03 3.41
N GLU A 430 -18.74 10.13 4.37
CA GLU A 430 -19.89 9.22 4.42
C GLU A 430 -21.01 9.72 5.37
N ARG A 431 -20.89 10.95 5.90
CA ARG A 431 -21.90 11.55 6.79
C ARG A 431 -23.08 12.13 6.04
N GLU A 432 -24.20 12.26 6.75
CA GLU A 432 -25.31 13.07 6.27
C GLU A 432 -24.91 14.54 6.27
N ASN A 433 -25.46 15.29 5.31
CA ASN A 433 -25.10 16.68 5.07
C ASN A 433 -25.20 17.55 6.33
N GLU A 434 -26.25 17.36 7.12
CA GLU A 434 -26.56 18.14 8.32
C GLU A 434 -25.52 17.94 9.43
N GLU A 435 -24.85 16.79 9.47
CA GLU A 435 -23.89 16.42 10.53
C GLU A 435 -22.47 16.94 10.25
N ILE A 436 -22.12 17.17 8.98
CA ILE A 436 -20.75 17.47 8.55
C ILE A 436 -20.18 18.68 9.28
N GLN A 437 -20.95 19.75 9.45
CA GLN A 437 -20.49 20.98 10.11
C GLN A 437 -19.99 20.70 11.53
N ALA A 438 -20.84 20.09 12.36
CA ALA A 438 -20.53 19.85 13.77
C ALA A 438 -19.32 18.93 13.95
N LEU A 439 -19.10 17.98 13.02
CA LEU A 439 -18.00 17.03 13.08
C LEU A 439 -16.68 17.62 12.56
N ILE A 440 -16.70 18.56 11.61
CA ILE A 440 -15.48 19.15 11.05
C ILE A 440 -15.02 20.42 11.79
N ASP A 441 -15.93 21.14 12.46
CA ASP A 441 -15.63 22.36 13.22
C ASP A 441 -14.43 22.22 14.17
N PRO A 442 -14.27 21.12 14.93
CA PRO A 442 -13.09 20.90 15.76
C PRO A 442 -11.76 20.98 14.99
N PHE A 443 -11.73 20.54 13.73
CA PHE A 443 -10.53 20.66 12.90
C PHE A 443 -10.40 22.07 12.31
N ILE A 444 -11.49 22.66 11.81
CA ILE A 444 -11.47 24.02 11.22
C ILE A 444 -10.89 25.04 12.21
N ASN A 445 -11.27 24.93 13.48
CA ASN A 445 -10.81 25.84 14.53
C ASN A 445 -9.31 25.73 14.84
N GLU A 446 -8.70 24.58 14.54
CA GLU A 446 -7.30 24.26 14.87
C GLU A 446 -6.35 24.33 13.66
N ILE A 447 -6.90 24.52 12.45
CA ILE A 447 -6.12 24.67 11.22
C ILE A 447 -5.18 25.87 11.34
N SER A 448 -3.91 25.64 11.04
CA SER A 448 -2.83 26.62 11.11
C SER A 448 -1.75 26.35 10.05
N LEU A 449 -0.73 27.21 9.96
CA LEU A 449 0.36 27.07 8.98
C LEU A 449 1.34 25.96 9.39
N THR A 450 0.92 24.70 9.23
CA THR A 450 1.65 23.51 9.68
C THR A 450 1.66 22.39 8.64
N GLU A 451 2.63 21.48 8.75
CA GLU A 451 2.69 20.26 7.93
C GLU A 451 1.49 19.34 8.20
N GLU A 452 1.05 19.28 9.46
CA GLU A 452 -0.10 18.51 9.90
C GLU A 452 -1.39 18.95 9.20
N THR A 453 -1.58 20.25 9.00
CA THR A 453 -2.71 20.80 8.25
C THR A 453 -2.64 20.39 6.77
N ALA A 454 -1.46 20.44 6.16
CA ALA A 454 -1.30 20.00 4.76
C ALA A 454 -1.65 18.52 4.59
N SER A 455 -1.18 17.66 5.51
CA SER A 455 -1.49 16.22 5.54
C SER A 455 -2.97 15.94 5.78
N PHE A 456 -3.63 16.70 6.67
CA PHE A 456 -5.07 16.57 6.90
C PHE A 456 -5.88 16.83 5.63
N ILE A 457 -5.57 17.91 4.91
CA ILE A 457 -6.24 18.24 3.64
C ILE A 457 -5.95 17.17 2.57
N GLU A 458 -4.69 16.71 2.50
CA GLU A 458 -4.24 15.65 1.58
C GLU A 458 -5.07 14.38 1.72
N GLU A 459 -5.34 13.95 2.95
CA GLU A 459 -6.08 12.73 3.23
C GLU A 459 -7.58 12.84 2.86
N ILE A 460 -8.18 14.04 2.92
CA ILE A 460 -9.55 14.24 2.42
C ILE A 460 -9.61 14.14 0.89
N VAL A 461 -8.61 14.68 0.18
CA VAL A 461 -8.51 14.50 -1.29
C VAL A 461 -8.39 13.02 -1.64
N GLY A 462 -7.49 12.29 -0.97
CA GLY A 462 -7.28 10.86 -1.20
C GLY A 462 -8.48 9.99 -0.82
N ALA A 463 -9.23 10.35 0.22
CA ALA A 463 -10.50 9.68 0.55
C ALA A 463 -11.57 9.96 -0.51
N GLN A 464 -11.67 11.20 -1.00
CA GLN A 464 -12.65 11.54 -2.04
C GLN A 464 -12.35 10.84 -3.35
N ASP A 465 -11.09 10.75 -3.76
CA ASP A 465 -10.69 10.04 -4.98
C ASP A 465 -11.18 8.58 -4.96
N ARG A 466 -11.09 7.93 -3.81
CA ARG A 466 -11.53 6.54 -3.59
C ARG A 466 -13.05 6.37 -3.44
N LEU A 467 -13.71 7.24 -2.68
CA LEU A 467 -15.12 7.07 -2.26
C LEU A 467 -16.14 7.77 -3.17
N ASN A 468 -15.73 8.76 -3.95
CA ASN A 468 -16.61 9.54 -4.84
C ASN A 468 -17.87 10.08 -4.15
N ARG A 469 -17.68 10.83 -3.05
CA ARG A 469 -18.75 11.51 -2.29
C ARG A 469 -18.81 13.00 -2.61
N TYR A 470 -19.12 13.32 -3.87
CA TYR A 470 -19.05 14.67 -4.46
C TYR A 470 -19.67 15.78 -3.61
N ASN A 471 -20.93 15.62 -3.19
CA ASN A 471 -21.66 16.66 -2.44
C ASN A 471 -21.00 16.93 -1.09
N ASN A 472 -20.62 15.88 -0.37
CA ASN A 472 -20.00 15.97 0.94
C ASN A 472 -18.61 16.60 0.86
N PHE A 473 -17.81 16.21 -0.15
CA PHE A 473 -16.51 16.80 -0.42
C PHE A 473 -16.59 18.31 -0.66
N TRP A 474 -17.44 18.76 -1.59
CA TRP A 474 -17.55 20.19 -1.89
C TRP A 474 -18.18 21.00 -0.76
N ARG A 475 -19.02 20.39 0.07
CA ARG A 475 -19.47 21.00 1.32
C ARG A 475 -18.28 21.23 2.25
N ILE A 476 -17.47 20.21 2.52
CA ILE A 476 -16.26 20.32 3.35
C ILE A 476 -15.32 21.40 2.81
N TRP A 477 -15.07 21.41 1.49
CA TRP A 477 -14.24 22.43 0.85
C TRP A 477 -14.76 23.84 1.12
N ARG A 478 -16.07 24.08 0.95
CA ARG A 478 -16.65 25.40 1.23
C ARG A 478 -16.53 25.81 2.70
N LEU A 479 -16.62 24.86 3.64
CA LEU A 479 -16.44 25.15 5.07
C LEU A 479 -14.99 25.51 5.41
N LEU A 480 -14.02 24.88 4.76
CA LEU A 480 -12.59 25.17 4.95
C LEU A 480 -12.18 26.52 4.34
N TYR A 481 -12.88 26.99 3.31
CA TYR A 481 -12.46 28.14 2.50
C TYR A 481 -12.17 29.41 3.29
N SER A 482 -13.01 29.77 4.26
CA SER A 482 -12.82 30.96 5.09
C SER A 482 -11.49 30.91 5.86
N LYS A 483 -11.17 29.73 6.42
CA LYS A 483 -9.94 29.53 7.18
C LYS A 483 -8.71 29.50 6.27
N ILE A 484 -8.80 28.86 5.11
CA ILE A 484 -7.71 28.89 4.11
C ILE A 484 -7.42 30.33 3.65
N LYS A 485 -8.47 31.13 3.45
CA LYS A 485 -8.33 32.55 3.10
C LYS A 485 -7.68 33.36 4.22
N GLU A 486 -8.03 33.12 5.48
CA GLU A 486 -7.39 33.76 6.63
C GLU A 486 -5.87 33.46 6.67
N LEU A 487 -5.50 32.19 6.52
CA LEU A 487 -4.10 31.74 6.52
C LEU A 487 -3.27 32.33 5.36
N SER A 488 -3.94 32.65 4.25
CA SER A 488 -3.34 33.17 3.03
C SER A 488 -2.84 34.62 3.13
N SER A 489 -3.03 35.26 4.29
CA SER A 489 -2.48 36.60 4.57
C SER A 489 -0.95 36.62 4.64
N ASN A 490 -0.30 35.47 4.88
CA ASN A 490 1.17 35.34 4.93
C ASN A 490 1.69 34.49 3.75
N SER A 491 1.75 35.08 2.56
CA SER A 491 1.99 34.39 1.28
C SER A 491 3.36 33.71 1.13
N LYS A 492 4.35 34.01 1.98
CA LYS A 492 5.73 33.48 1.88
C LYS A 492 6.04 32.30 2.80
N ASN A 493 5.04 31.75 3.50
CA ASN A 493 5.26 30.62 4.41
C ASN A 493 5.30 29.28 3.64
N TYR A 494 6.34 28.46 3.87
CA TYR A 494 6.49 27.15 3.24
C TYR A 494 5.30 26.19 3.50
N PHE A 495 4.73 26.19 4.70
CA PHE A 495 3.57 25.35 5.00
C PHE A 495 2.32 25.82 4.26
N LEU A 496 2.16 27.14 4.06
CA LEU A 496 1.07 27.67 3.23
C LEU A 496 1.14 27.13 1.80
N GLN A 497 2.34 27.04 1.22
CA GLN A 497 2.52 26.47 -0.12
C GLN A 497 1.92 25.07 -0.23
N ASN A 498 2.27 24.15 0.68
CA ASN A 498 1.74 22.77 0.64
C ASN A 498 0.23 22.70 0.92
N ILE A 499 -0.27 23.53 1.85
CA ILE A 499 -1.71 23.64 2.14
C ILE A 499 -2.47 24.06 0.88
N ILE A 500 -2.03 25.10 0.18
CA ILE A 500 -2.67 25.62 -1.04
C ILE A 500 -2.59 24.59 -2.17
N ILE A 501 -1.45 23.92 -2.34
CA ILE A 501 -1.28 22.86 -3.34
C ILE A 501 -2.30 21.73 -3.15
N ASN A 502 -2.42 21.21 -1.93
CA ASN A 502 -3.36 20.13 -1.63
C ASN A 502 -4.82 20.62 -1.71
N TYR A 503 -5.11 21.82 -1.19
CA TYR A 503 -6.46 22.37 -1.16
C TYR A 503 -7.01 22.72 -2.55
N PHE A 504 -6.17 23.21 -3.47
CA PHE A 504 -6.54 23.45 -4.86
C PHE A 504 -6.27 22.28 -5.79
N LEU A 505 -6.22 21.06 -5.23
CA LEU A 505 -6.24 19.79 -5.97
C LEU A 505 -5.03 19.57 -6.88
N ALA A 506 -3.93 20.29 -6.68
CA ALA A 506 -2.65 20.02 -7.32
C ALA A 506 -1.91 18.89 -6.58
N TRP A 507 -2.63 17.81 -6.33
CA TRP A 507 -2.21 16.69 -5.50
C TRP A 507 -1.11 15.88 -6.16
N ARG A 508 -0.01 15.60 -5.45
CA ARG A 508 1.15 14.88 -6.00
C ARG A 508 0.84 13.43 -6.41
N TRP A 509 -0.22 12.83 -5.88
CA TRP A 509 -0.55 11.41 -6.10
C TRP A 509 -1.54 11.15 -7.24
N TRP A 510 -1.87 12.17 -8.04
CA TRP A 510 -2.60 11.94 -9.28
C TRP A 510 -1.85 10.95 -10.18
N ARG A 511 -2.58 9.98 -10.74
CA ARG A 511 -2.03 9.01 -11.69
C ARG A 511 -1.45 9.72 -12.90
N GLU A 512 -0.34 9.20 -13.43
CA GLU A 512 0.27 9.73 -14.65
C GLU A 512 -0.74 9.68 -15.81
N GLY A 513 -0.84 10.78 -16.56
CA GLY A 513 -1.78 10.91 -17.68
C GLY A 513 -3.25 11.08 -17.30
N VAL A 514 -3.59 11.29 -16.03
CA VAL A 514 -4.98 11.57 -15.64
C VAL A 514 -5.43 12.93 -16.20
N GLU A 515 -6.50 12.92 -17.00
CA GLU A 515 -7.05 14.10 -17.66
C GLU A 515 -8.41 14.57 -17.08
N ASP A 516 -9.07 13.72 -16.29
CA ASP A 516 -10.36 13.99 -15.66
C ASP A 516 -10.43 13.43 -14.24
N TRP A 517 -11.16 14.12 -13.36
CA TRP A 517 -11.49 13.65 -12.03
C TRP A 517 -12.99 13.78 -11.76
N HIS A 518 -13.57 12.70 -11.22
CA HIS A 518 -15.03 12.55 -11.01
C HIS A 518 -15.65 13.65 -10.13
N SER A 519 -14.80 14.37 -9.37
CA SER A 519 -15.21 15.43 -8.45
C SER A 519 -14.89 16.84 -8.90
N LEU A 520 -14.30 17.03 -10.08
CA LEU A 520 -14.18 18.33 -10.72
C LEU A 520 -15.26 18.45 -11.81
N ARG A 521 -16.32 19.20 -11.53
CA ARG A 521 -17.51 19.38 -12.39
C ARG A 521 -17.80 20.85 -12.66
N SER A 522 -18.71 21.13 -13.59
CA SER A 522 -19.17 22.49 -13.92
C SER A 522 -19.57 23.33 -12.70
N GLU A 523 -20.22 22.70 -11.72
CA GLU A 523 -20.76 23.32 -10.51
C GLU A 523 -19.65 23.74 -9.54
N SER A 524 -18.46 23.17 -9.67
CA SER A 524 -17.28 23.55 -8.89
C SER A 524 -16.42 24.63 -9.54
N LEU A 525 -16.64 24.98 -10.82
CA LEU A 525 -15.80 25.96 -11.52
C LEU A 525 -15.87 27.36 -10.89
N GLN A 526 -17.04 27.73 -10.36
CA GLN A 526 -17.22 29.01 -9.66
C GLN A 526 -16.33 29.13 -8.42
N PHE A 527 -16.02 28.01 -7.75
CA PHE A 527 -15.11 28.00 -6.61
C PHE A 527 -13.70 28.45 -7.02
N PHE A 528 -13.18 27.92 -8.13
CA PHE A 528 -11.86 28.32 -8.66
C PHE A 528 -11.85 29.77 -9.13
N LEU A 529 -12.90 30.22 -9.82
CA LEU A 529 -13.00 31.62 -10.25
C LEU A 529 -13.01 32.59 -9.06
N ASN A 530 -13.77 32.29 -8.01
CA ASN A 530 -13.78 33.09 -6.78
C ASN A 530 -12.39 33.09 -6.13
N ALA A 531 -11.76 31.91 -6.01
CA ALA A 531 -10.43 31.77 -5.45
C ALA A 531 -9.37 32.53 -6.26
N SER A 532 -9.44 32.56 -7.58
CA SER A 532 -8.52 33.33 -8.43
C SER A 532 -8.52 34.82 -8.11
N ASN A 533 -9.69 35.37 -7.78
CA ASN A 533 -9.82 36.78 -7.44
C ASN A 533 -9.38 37.08 -6.00
N GLU A 534 -9.54 36.12 -5.09
CA GLU A 534 -9.29 36.35 -3.66
C GLU A 534 -7.92 35.87 -3.16
N LEU A 535 -7.34 34.88 -3.85
CA LEU A 535 -6.12 34.16 -3.45
C LEU A 535 -5.08 34.14 -4.59
N GLY A 536 -5.33 34.85 -5.70
CA GLY A 536 -4.41 34.93 -6.84
C GLY A 536 -3.06 35.56 -6.52
N HIS A 537 -2.94 36.31 -5.43
CA HIS A 537 -1.66 36.85 -4.95
C HIS A 537 -0.72 35.79 -4.36
N ILE A 538 -1.16 34.53 -4.25
CA ILE A 538 -0.36 33.43 -3.71
C ILE A 538 0.27 32.63 -4.86
N PRO A 539 1.61 32.49 -4.90
CA PRO A 539 2.30 31.75 -5.97
C PRO A 539 1.84 30.30 -6.13
N SER A 540 1.65 29.60 -5.02
CA SER A 540 1.19 28.20 -5.02
C SER A 540 -0.23 28.04 -5.58
N PHE A 541 -1.06 29.08 -5.57
CA PHE A 541 -2.37 29.05 -6.22
C PHE A 541 -2.24 28.97 -7.75
N LEU A 542 -1.41 29.83 -8.34
CA LEU A 542 -1.17 29.82 -9.80
C LEU A 542 -0.55 28.50 -10.25
N TYR A 543 0.44 28.01 -9.50
CA TYR A 543 1.00 26.66 -9.72
C TYR A 543 -0.10 25.60 -9.71
N SER A 544 -0.99 25.65 -8.72
CA SER A 544 -2.01 24.62 -8.53
C SER A 544 -3.02 24.59 -9.67
N VAL A 545 -3.54 25.77 -10.05
CA VAL A 545 -4.47 25.90 -11.18
C VAL A 545 -3.80 25.43 -12.48
N SER A 546 -2.57 25.85 -12.72
CA SER A 546 -1.81 25.45 -13.92
C SER A 546 -1.64 23.93 -13.97
N ARG A 547 -1.31 23.28 -12.85
CA ARG A 547 -1.18 21.83 -12.77
C ARG A 547 -2.52 21.11 -12.95
N VAL A 548 -3.59 21.57 -12.30
CA VAL A 548 -4.93 21.00 -12.41
C VAL A 548 -5.40 20.99 -13.87
N LEU A 549 -5.21 22.10 -14.59
CA LEU A 549 -5.59 22.22 -16.01
C LEU A 549 -4.75 21.35 -16.96
N ASN A 550 -3.59 20.87 -16.52
CA ASN A 550 -2.76 19.89 -17.25
C ASN A 550 -3.03 18.44 -16.84
N THR A 551 -3.85 18.23 -15.81
CA THR A 551 -4.16 16.90 -15.26
C THR A 551 -5.67 16.74 -15.13
N ILE A 552 -6.19 16.58 -13.92
CA ILE A 552 -7.58 16.27 -13.61
C ILE A 552 -8.64 17.26 -14.14
N GLY A 553 -8.23 18.47 -14.53
CA GLY A 553 -9.08 19.54 -15.02
C GLY A 553 -8.87 19.88 -16.49
N SER A 554 -8.23 18.99 -17.26
CA SER A 554 -7.88 19.25 -18.66
C SER A 554 -9.07 19.56 -19.59
N LYS A 555 -10.29 19.15 -19.20
CA LYS A 555 -11.52 19.46 -19.93
C LYS A 555 -12.06 20.88 -19.70
N PHE A 556 -11.56 21.59 -18.69
CA PHE A 556 -12.00 22.93 -18.29
C PHE A 556 -10.98 24.01 -18.67
N THR A 557 -10.27 23.83 -19.78
CA THR A 557 -9.20 24.76 -20.20
C THR A 557 -9.76 26.13 -20.55
N ILE A 558 -10.95 26.23 -21.14
CA ILE A 558 -11.60 27.50 -21.49
C ILE A 558 -11.86 28.32 -20.22
N GLU A 559 -12.51 27.73 -19.22
CA GLU A 559 -12.76 28.39 -17.92
C GLU A 559 -11.44 28.61 -17.16
N GLY A 560 -10.49 27.69 -17.31
CA GLY A 560 -9.15 27.77 -16.74
C GLY A 560 -8.36 28.99 -17.20
N ILE A 561 -8.50 29.40 -18.47
CA ILE A 561 -7.90 30.64 -18.98
C ILE A 561 -8.43 31.85 -18.21
N ASP A 562 -9.71 31.86 -17.83
CA ASP A 562 -10.29 32.96 -17.05
C ASP A 562 -9.71 33.02 -15.63
N TRP A 563 -9.48 31.86 -15.03
CA TRP A 563 -8.86 31.76 -13.71
C TRP A 563 -7.42 32.29 -13.74
N ILE A 564 -6.61 31.87 -14.72
CA ILE A 564 -5.22 32.30 -14.86
C ILE A 564 -5.17 33.79 -15.21
N TYR A 565 -6.01 34.25 -16.13
CA TYR A 565 -6.11 35.66 -16.49
C TYR A 565 -6.41 36.54 -15.27
N ALA A 566 -7.39 36.15 -14.45
CA ALA A 566 -7.74 36.89 -13.23
C ALA A 566 -6.53 37.03 -12.28
N VAL A 567 -5.75 35.96 -12.13
CA VAL A 567 -4.53 35.96 -11.31
C VAL A 567 -3.47 36.92 -11.88
N VAL A 568 -3.05 36.73 -13.13
CA VAL A 568 -1.93 37.49 -13.72
C VAL A 568 -2.28 38.95 -13.96
N HIS A 569 -3.53 39.24 -14.28
CA HIS A 569 -3.99 40.60 -14.53
C HIS A 569 -3.93 41.46 -13.26
N GLN A 570 -4.35 40.87 -12.13
CA GLN A 570 -4.34 41.53 -10.82
C GLN A 570 -2.95 41.53 -10.16
N ASN A 571 -2.11 40.53 -10.48
CA ASN A 571 -0.82 40.29 -9.82
C ASN A 571 0.34 40.22 -10.82
N LYS A 572 0.52 41.24 -11.66
CA LYS A 572 1.53 41.25 -12.74
C LYS A 572 2.96 40.94 -12.25
N SER A 573 3.31 41.48 -11.08
CA SER A 573 4.63 41.30 -10.46
C SER A 573 4.67 40.14 -9.44
N LEU A 574 3.79 39.15 -9.55
CA LEU A 574 3.76 37.98 -8.66
C LEU A 574 5.10 37.24 -8.69
N ASP A 575 5.79 37.19 -7.55
CA ASP A 575 7.04 36.45 -7.36
C ASP A 575 6.74 34.96 -7.16
N LEU A 576 7.17 34.11 -8.10
CA LEU A 576 6.87 32.68 -8.07
C LEU A 576 7.87 31.85 -7.25
N GLY A 577 9.02 32.42 -6.87
CA GLY A 577 10.07 31.73 -6.12
C GLY A 577 10.39 30.34 -6.64
N ASP A 578 10.47 29.36 -5.74
CA ASP A 578 10.81 27.96 -6.05
C ASP A 578 9.80 27.25 -6.98
N LEU A 579 8.60 27.83 -7.18
CA LEU A 579 7.57 27.27 -8.06
C LEU A 579 7.65 27.80 -9.49
N GLU A 580 8.52 28.78 -9.79
CA GLU A 580 8.57 29.43 -11.09
C GLU A 580 8.74 28.43 -12.24
N GLY A 581 9.77 27.57 -12.19
CA GLY A 581 10.06 26.62 -13.26
C GLY A 581 8.91 25.66 -13.54
N ASN A 582 8.32 25.06 -12.50
CA ASN A 582 7.20 24.14 -12.68
C ASN A 582 5.92 24.86 -13.11
N THR A 583 5.67 26.08 -12.63
CA THR A 583 4.50 26.88 -13.03
C THR A 583 4.60 27.25 -14.50
N LEU A 584 5.76 27.73 -14.95
CA LEU A 584 6.01 28.04 -16.35
C LEU A 584 5.85 26.81 -17.23
N TYR A 585 6.42 25.66 -16.84
CA TYR A 585 6.25 24.40 -17.57
C TYR A 585 4.77 24.03 -17.80
N TYR A 586 3.94 24.10 -16.75
CA TYR A 586 2.51 23.79 -16.89
C TYR A 586 1.77 24.84 -17.73
N LEU A 587 2.10 26.13 -17.59
CA LEU A 587 1.51 27.19 -18.40
C LEU A 587 1.89 27.06 -19.88
N GLU A 588 3.14 26.71 -20.19
CA GLU A 588 3.62 26.45 -21.56
C GLU A 588 2.84 25.31 -22.20
N ASN A 589 2.72 24.17 -21.52
CA ASN A 589 1.96 23.02 -22.02
C ASN A 589 0.48 23.37 -22.26
N LEU A 590 -0.14 24.05 -21.30
CA LEU A 590 -1.54 24.48 -21.37
C LEU A 590 -1.78 25.42 -22.56
N LEU A 591 -1.02 26.52 -22.64
CA LEU A 591 -1.22 27.53 -23.67
C LEU A 591 -0.86 27.02 -25.07
N SER A 592 0.13 26.14 -25.18
CA SER A 592 0.46 25.49 -26.46
C SER A 592 -0.73 24.72 -27.00
N LYS A 593 -1.31 23.83 -26.18
CA LYS A 593 -2.47 23.03 -26.54
C LYS A 593 -3.68 23.92 -26.83
N PHE A 594 -3.92 24.92 -25.97
CA PHE A 594 -5.06 25.83 -26.10
C PHE A 594 -4.99 26.69 -27.37
N ILE A 595 -3.86 27.38 -27.62
CA ILE A 595 -3.69 28.23 -28.79
C ILE A 595 -3.75 27.42 -30.08
N PHE A 596 -3.19 26.21 -30.09
CA PHE A 596 -3.26 25.33 -31.24
C PHE A 596 -4.70 24.95 -31.60
N LEU A 597 -5.51 24.56 -30.59
CA LEU A 597 -6.91 24.17 -30.78
C LEU A 597 -7.83 25.36 -31.12
N HIS A 598 -7.60 26.52 -30.52
CA HIS A 598 -8.47 27.70 -30.62
C HIS A 598 -7.90 28.81 -31.53
N ARG A 599 -6.94 28.51 -32.41
CA ARG A 599 -6.20 29.51 -33.19
C ARG A 599 -7.10 30.46 -33.99
N LYS A 600 -8.18 29.92 -34.57
CA LYS A 600 -9.13 30.70 -35.37
C LYS A 600 -9.97 31.62 -34.49
N GLU A 601 -10.50 31.08 -33.40
CA GLU A 601 -11.31 31.81 -32.41
C GLU A 601 -10.51 32.94 -31.77
N ILE A 602 -9.23 32.72 -31.42
CA ILE A 602 -8.36 33.76 -30.86
C ILE A 602 -8.15 34.94 -31.84
N LYS A 603 -8.12 34.66 -33.16
CA LYS A 603 -7.97 35.71 -34.19
C LYS A 603 -9.26 36.48 -34.45
N GLU A 604 -10.40 35.81 -34.34
CA GLU A 604 -11.73 36.38 -34.62
C GLU A 604 -12.34 37.06 -33.37
N GLU A 605 -12.06 36.56 -32.17
CA GLU A 605 -12.61 37.04 -30.90
C GLU A 605 -11.62 37.92 -30.13
N ILE A 606 -11.84 39.23 -30.21
CA ILE A 606 -11.06 40.23 -29.48
C ILE A 606 -11.00 39.93 -27.98
N LYS A 607 -12.10 39.47 -27.37
CA LYS A 607 -12.17 39.18 -25.93
C LYS A 607 -11.21 38.08 -25.50
N LEU A 608 -11.11 37.00 -26.28
CA LEU A 608 -10.22 35.88 -25.96
C LEU A 608 -8.75 36.29 -26.12
N LYS A 609 -8.43 37.05 -27.17
CA LYS A 609 -7.10 37.63 -27.37
C LYS A 609 -6.66 38.54 -26.22
N HIS A 610 -7.58 39.34 -25.66
CA HIS A 610 -7.32 40.20 -24.49
C HIS A 610 -7.03 39.43 -23.19
N LYS A 611 -7.46 38.16 -23.10
CA LYS A 611 -7.17 37.29 -21.94
C LYS A 611 -5.85 36.55 -22.11
N ILE A 612 -5.56 36.06 -23.32
CA ILE A 612 -4.36 35.25 -23.60
C ILE A 612 -3.07 36.08 -23.60
N ILE A 613 -3.08 37.27 -24.21
CA ILE A 613 -1.87 38.11 -24.31
C ILE A 613 -1.26 38.42 -22.94
N PRO A 614 -2.02 38.86 -21.92
CA PRO A 614 -1.45 39.14 -20.60
C PRO A 614 -0.84 37.93 -19.90
N ILE A 615 -1.35 36.72 -20.16
CA ILE A 615 -0.76 35.48 -19.63
C ILE A 615 0.58 35.21 -20.30
N LEU A 616 0.65 35.37 -21.63
CA LEU A 616 1.90 35.20 -22.37
C LEU A 616 2.93 36.26 -21.98
N ASP A 617 2.53 37.53 -21.83
CA ASP A 617 3.41 38.61 -21.37
C ASP A 617 4.00 38.27 -19.99
N PHE A 618 3.15 37.80 -19.05
CA PHE A 618 3.58 37.38 -17.71
C PHE A 618 4.65 36.27 -17.75
N MET A 619 4.53 35.32 -18.69
CA MET A 619 5.51 34.23 -18.88
C MET A 619 6.80 34.71 -19.56
N VAL A 620 6.70 35.63 -20.53
CA VAL A 620 7.86 36.21 -21.24
C VAL A 620 8.72 37.02 -20.28
N GLU A 621 8.10 37.81 -19.40
CA GLU A 621 8.81 38.57 -18.35
C GLU A 621 9.61 37.67 -17.39
N ARG A 622 9.26 36.38 -17.32
CA ARG A 622 9.92 35.35 -16.50
C ARG A 622 10.77 34.36 -17.33
N GLY A 623 11.12 34.75 -18.55
CA GLY A 623 12.11 34.03 -19.37
C GLY A 623 11.58 32.87 -20.21
N SER A 624 10.27 32.71 -20.36
CA SER A 624 9.70 31.69 -21.26
C SER A 624 9.88 32.09 -22.74
N ILE A 625 10.86 31.46 -23.40
CA ILE A 625 11.08 31.59 -24.86
C ILE A 625 9.86 31.04 -25.62
N HIS A 626 9.25 29.96 -25.11
CA HIS A 626 8.11 29.34 -25.75
C HIS A 626 6.87 30.26 -25.75
N ALA A 627 6.62 30.95 -24.64
CA ALA A 627 5.55 31.96 -24.57
C ALA A 627 5.77 33.11 -25.55
N TYR A 628 7.03 33.55 -25.75
CA TYR A 628 7.35 34.59 -26.74
C TYR A 628 6.95 34.14 -28.15
N LEU A 629 7.30 32.92 -28.55
CA LEU A 629 6.91 32.38 -29.86
C LEU A 629 5.40 32.23 -30.01
N LEU A 630 4.70 31.76 -28.97
CA LEU A 630 3.24 31.64 -28.98
C LEU A 630 2.57 33.00 -29.11
N ARG A 631 3.08 34.03 -28.42
CA ARG A 631 2.59 35.41 -28.47
C ARG A 631 2.69 36.01 -29.87
N GLU A 632 3.85 35.89 -30.51
CA GLU A 632 4.03 36.37 -31.89
C GLU A 632 3.14 35.63 -32.90
N SER A 633 2.68 34.42 -32.59
CA SER A 633 1.78 33.65 -33.46
C SER A 633 0.30 34.07 -33.41
N VAL A 634 -0.10 34.79 -32.34
CA VAL A 634 -1.48 35.22 -32.08
C VAL A 634 -1.67 36.75 -32.13
N LEU A 635 -0.59 37.52 -32.03
CA LEU A 635 -0.57 38.96 -32.35
C LEU A 635 -0.92 39.17 -33.84
#